data_AF-A0AAW0EHM4-F1
#
_entry.id   AF-A0AAW0EHM4-F1
#
_cell.length_a   1.000
_cell.length_b   1.000
_cell.length_c   1.000
_cell.angle_alpha   90.00
_cell.angle_beta   90.00
_cell.angle_gamma   90.00
#
_symmetry.space_group_name_H-M   'P 1'
#
loop_
_entity.id
_entity.type
_entity.pdbx_description
1 polymer ?
#
loop_
_entity_poly.entity_id
_entity_poly.type
_entity_poly.pdbx_seq_one_letter_code
_entity_poly.pdbx_strand_id
1 'polypeptide(L)'
;MSSAAVPKAVLYYSPGSVWSSAVLLTLEEKGYADDELDRKIVDLSKGENFSVTYLRLNPKATVPTLVVPFQDSVADDAETRYKALTETKAIIDLIELSRSPFSKTRTTSSAPAPSLAPATVAFTAASNAILEILYADAVSPDTLAFNNARDNASLKILAEKMLPVVVGRQKALADCVADSEAGKVQASEKVKKFWQEKQQEAEQQLAVLHSADKADAELDAADKTKREEFFAKAKNLWEVTVKDTLVKLNKEIIGPFALGDQFSIVDPSLASWIHQVVILAGGSVDDDGSTAIGKVEAYIGADLSLAKDYQPTDGQRKDAGPVSKLAGFWDATKERASWKKVLGKSIELDKHSRESSMASMPIAPRIEDYDSSSSTDSADTARTLKPSKSRSAGSRASSPRSSFLLPSAVQSARSSINTSATSTPIPSRSSSPLPQFRHSTASSSTSDTDSETTSPLLRASAHRRSFWSNDSNKWWSMSRRRRRRDGRIVTSLKKWSRWLCRHPFFPRQPITIILTLILLSVFTIFVTLLLMYILNPDKDPLPWRAYCSASPAFPPPDLESLPPAGVLVGVFSVDSAYERRSLVRTTWASHVRSRNGAGDGDDGLGTSRTIVRFVMGEPRKDQERRIRLEMETYNDIIILPIPENMNGGKTHTFYSWAALNAWVPPVYPEIGVKPHPFSYSNRSFPPPPLAPHDPILAHKDRDSGRPVPWVRPDYVVKVDDDSFVMLAELEARLRVELHSNPNKPDGTAPPHSSLHSSVYATTSHKANITTLTPYSPGGSLRSSDPMIYWGYLVTNRLHRFMAGELYALSWSVVDWVAKDPAIKLLTKGAEDKQTAKWMKLRGDEIRWVSERCWIYNHPKSGTVYTHGFLFPSEVTRVKNNFVPHPDKALQDVLNSTFVVGSTPPPSEWAFSSVSTFGVRYVPPVPDLTIMQSIEALVEGSEMSTLREGNPKTPEYAWARREGRRTRYQGKRVGGTVVVHFIKKNMWYLETTLALLEGDEFSGAEDLPQQDWHRGGFGNPGSRLVGSGSAEPEPLGVHPLDSDASSAVEVKAEGTSISVST
;
A
#
# COMPACT_ATOMS: atom_id res chain seq x y z
N MET A 1 -44.20 -17.62 4.12
CA MET A 1 -42.75 -17.89 4.09
C MET A 1 -42.07 -16.67 4.71
N SER A 2 -41.28 -16.83 5.77
CA SER A 2 -40.52 -15.71 6.32
C SER A 2 -39.38 -15.39 5.36
N SER A 3 -39.26 -14.14 4.94
CA SER A 3 -37.99 -13.66 4.36
C SER A 3 -36.91 -13.82 5.43
N ALA A 4 -35.74 -14.35 5.03
CA ALA A 4 -34.57 -14.31 5.89
C ALA A 4 -34.17 -12.83 6.09
N ALA A 5 -33.98 -12.42 7.33
CA ALA A 5 -33.61 -11.05 7.63
C ALA A 5 -32.12 -10.85 7.29
N VAL A 6 -31.82 -9.91 6.38
CA VAL A 6 -30.44 -9.56 6.02
C VAL A 6 -29.68 -9.15 7.29
N PRO A 7 -28.48 -9.71 7.56
CA PRO A 7 -27.73 -9.38 8.76
C PRO A 7 -27.34 -7.90 8.77
N LYS A 8 -27.71 -7.19 9.84
CA LYS A 8 -27.37 -5.78 10.05
C LYS A 8 -25.98 -5.61 10.66
N ALA A 9 -25.39 -4.44 10.46
CA ALA A 9 -24.23 -4.03 11.25
C ALA A 9 -24.66 -3.71 12.69
N VAL A 10 -23.78 -3.98 13.67
CA VAL A 10 -24.03 -3.76 15.09
C VAL A 10 -22.99 -2.79 15.66
N LEU A 11 -23.41 -1.62 16.12
CA LEU A 11 -22.56 -0.65 16.81
C LEU A 11 -22.66 -0.86 18.31
N TYR A 12 -21.55 -1.26 18.93
CA TYR A 12 -21.38 -1.24 20.38
C TYR A 12 -20.84 0.15 20.78
N TYR A 13 -21.57 0.84 21.65
CA TYR A 13 -21.25 2.23 22.03
C TYR A 13 -21.64 2.50 23.49
N SER A 14 -21.20 3.61 24.06
CA SER A 14 -21.65 4.05 25.38
C SER A 14 -22.13 5.51 25.32
N PRO A 15 -23.34 5.85 25.83
CA PRO A 15 -23.88 7.22 25.77
C PRO A 15 -23.03 8.32 26.42
N GLY A 16 -22.10 7.96 27.33
CA GLY A 16 -21.15 8.90 27.94
C GLY A 16 -19.75 8.94 27.28
N SER A 17 -19.51 8.15 26.23
CA SER A 17 -18.18 8.06 25.59
C SER A 17 -18.02 9.09 24.47
N VAL A 18 -17.01 9.95 24.60
CA VAL A 18 -16.64 10.97 23.60
C VAL A 18 -16.45 10.37 22.19
N TRP A 19 -15.73 9.26 22.08
CA TRP A 19 -15.50 8.61 20.79
C TRP A 19 -16.74 7.88 20.26
N SER A 20 -17.66 7.46 21.13
CA SER A 20 -18.97 6.98 20.72
C SER A 20 -19.81 8.12 20.12
N SER A 21 -19.78 9.30 20.75
CA SER A 21 -20.44 10.51 20.22
C SER A 21 -19.89 10.90 18.85
N ALA A 22 -18.57 10.80 18.62
CA ALA A 22 -17.97 11.10 17.31
C ALA A 22 -18.52 10.18 16.20
N VAL A 23 -18.71 8.89 16.48
CA VAL A 23 -19.33 7.95 15.51
C VAL A 23 -20.82 8.24 15.32
N LEU A 24 -21.55 8.56 16.39
CA LEU A 24 -22.97 8.92 16.30
C LEU A 24 -23.18 10.21 15.49
N LEU A 25 -22.35 11.24 15.69
CA LEU A 25 -22.37 12.46 14.88
C LEU A 25 -22.18 12.14 13.40
N THR A 26 -21.21 11.30 13.04
CA THR A 26 -20.99 10.86 11.65
C THR A 26 -22.19 10.10 11.08
N LEU A 27 -22.87 9.26 11.86
CA LEU A 27 -24.09 8.56 11.40
C LEU A 27 -25.23 9.54 11.09
N GLU A 28 -25.45 10.54 11.94
CA GLU A 28 -26.47 11.59 11.71
C GLU A 28 -26.12 12.46 10.50
N GLU A 29 -24.85 12.88 10.36
CA GLU A 29 -24.37 13.69 9.23
C GLU A 29 -24.43 12.94 7.90
N LYS A 30 -24.29 11.61 7.90
CA LYS A 30 -24.48 10.74 6.74
C LYS A 30 -25.94 10.27 6.58
N GLY A 31 -26.85 10.81 7.39
CA GLY A 31 -28.29 10.60 7.27
C GLY A 31 -28.75 9.17 7.56
N TYR A 32 -28.06 8.40 8.41
CA TYR A 32 -28.48 7.05 8.78
C TYR A 32 -29.79 7.06 9.58
N ALA A 33 -30.73 6.18 9.23
CA ALA A 33 -31.95 5.98 10.01
C ALA A 33 -31.69 5.03 11.18
N ASP A 34 -32.53 5.11 12.22
CA ASP A 34 -32.35 4.36 13.46
C ASP A 34 -32.61 2.84 13.30
N ASP A 35 -33.19 2.39 12.19
CA ASP A 35 -33.44 0.98 11.87
C ASP A 35 -32.40 0.33 10.93
N GLU A 36 -31.46 1.10 10.37
CA GLU A 36 -30.46 0.60 9.41
C GLU A 36 -29.26 -0.11 10.08
N LEU A 37 -29.05 0.17 11.36
CA LEU A 37 -27.91 -0.31 12.14
C LEU A 37 -28.36 -0.61 13.58
N ASP A 38 -28.05 -1.80 14.07
CA ASP A 38 -28.42 -2.21 15.42
C ASP A 38 -27.47 -1.59 16.43
N ARG A 39 -27.98 -0.81 17.39
CA ARG A 39 -27.17 -0.13 18.42
C ARG A 39 -27.24 -0.89 19.73
N LYS A 40 -26.09 -1.27 20.30
CA LYS A 40 -25.96 -1.93 21.60
C LYS A 40 -25.19 -1.06 22.57
N ILE A 41 -25.80 -0.77 23.71
CA ILE A 41 -25.16 -0.03 24.79
C ILE A 41 -24.19 -0.96 25.52
N VAL A 42 -23.01 -0.43 25.85
CA VAL A 42 -22.02 -1.04 26.75
C VAL A 42 -21.88 -0.14 27.97
N ASP A 43 -22.24 -0.66 29.13
CA ASP A 43 -22.19 0.08 30.39
C ASP A 43 -20.78 0.07 30.99
N LEU A 44 -20.08 1.20 30.81
CA LEU A 44 -18.74 1.40 31.33
C LEU A 44 -18.71 1.53 32.86
N SER A 45 -19.82 1.93 33.50
CA SER A 45 -19.91 2.01 34.96
C SER A 45 -19.94 0.61 35.61
N LYS A 46 -20.49 -0.38 34.90
CA LYS A 46 -20.50 -1.80 35.30
C LYS A 46 -19.30 -2.59 34.79
N GLY A 47 -18.40 -1.98 34.02
CA GLY A 47 -17.24 -2.65 33.43
C GLY A 47 -17.58 -3.72 32.37
N GLU A 48 -18.73 -3.63 31.69
CA GLU A 48 -19.18 -4.63 30.70
C GLU A 48 -18.17 -4.82 29.55
N ASN A 49 -17.39 -3.78 29.25
CA ASN A 49 -16.30 -3.77 28.28
C ASN A 49 -15.13 -4.71 28.66
N PHE A 50 -15.02 -5.16 29.91
CA PHE A 50 -14.02 -6.14 30.35
C PHE A 50 -14.50 -7.60 30.27
N SER A 51 -15.78 -7.82 29.97
CA SER A 51 -16.33 -9.17 29.80
C SER A 51 -15.64 -9.93 28.65
N VAL A 52 -15.45 -11.24 28.79
CA VAL A 52 -14.83 -12.07 27.72
C VAL A 52 -15.62 -11.99 26.40
N THR A 53 -16.95 -11.85 26.47
CA THR A 53 -17.80 -11.66 25.30
C THR A 53 -17.46 -10.37 24.55
N TYR A 54 -17.23 -9.26 25.26
CA TYR A 54 -16.83 -8.00 24.63
C TYR A 54 -15.36 -8.01 24.17
N LEU A 55 -14.45 -8.58 24.97
CA LEU A 55 -13.02 -8.67 24.63
C LEU A 55 -12.74 -9.51 23.37
N ARG A 56 -13.64 -10.45 23.02
CA ARG A 56 -13.61 -11.17 21.72
C ARG A 56 -13.90 -10.25 20.53
N LEU A 57 -14.66 -9.16 20.73
CA LEU A 57 -14.96 -8.15 19.71
C LEU A 57 -13.86 -7.08 19.69
N ASN A 58 -13.53 -6.51 20.85
CA ASN A 58 -12.49 -5.50 21.01
C ASN A 58 -11.52 -5.86 22.16
N PRO A 59 -10.33 -6.42 21.84
CA PRO A 59 -9.32 -6.76 22.84
C PRO A 59 -8.74 -5.57 23.62
N LYS A 60 -8.97 -4.32 23.21
CA LYS A 60 -8.55 -3.12 23.95
C LYS A 60 -9.52 -2.73 25.08
N ALA A 61 -10.68 -3.38 25.18
CA ALA A 61 -11.79 -3.00 26.09
C ALA A 61 -12.32 -1.57 25.89
N THR A 62 -12.18 -0.99 24.69
CA THR A 62 -12.65 0.38 24.39
C THR A 62 -14.00 0.39 23.66
N VAL A 63 -14.67 1.54 23.69
CA VAL A 63 -15.84 1.87 22.86
C VAL A 63 -15.52 3.13 22.03
N PRO A 64 -16.09 3.29 20.82
CA PRO A 64 -17.06 2.41 20.17
C PRO A 64 -16.41 1.18 19.50
N THR A 65 -17.23 0.22 19.07
CA THR A 65 -16.80 -0.91 18.24
C THR A 65 -17.91 -1.28 17.28
N LEU A 66 -17.63 -1.22 15.98
CA LEU A 66 -18.60 -1.50 14.92
C LEU A 66 -18.37 -2.90 14.35
N VAL A 67 -19.37 -3.78 14.44
CA VAL A 67 -19.34 -5.14 13.92
C VAL A 67 -20.14 -5.18 12.61
N VAL A 68 -19.46 -5.40 11.49
CA VAL A 68 -20.03 -5.32 10.13
C VAL A 68 -20.03 -6.72 9.49
N PRO A 69 -21.13 -7.17 8.84
CA PRO A 69 -21.10 -8.39 8.04
C PRO A 69 -20.17 -8.24 6.82
N PHE A 70 -19.49 -9.31 6.40
CA PHE A 70 -18.72 -9.29 5.15
C PHE A 70 -19.64 -9.29 3.92
N GLN A 71 -19.17 -8.68 2.83
CA GLN A 71 -19.90 -8.57 1.56
C GLN A 71 -20.31 -9.95 0.98
N ASP A 72 -19.46 -10.97 1.18
CA ASP A 72 -19.68 -12.35 0.72
C ASP A 72 -20.77 -13.11 1.52
N SER A 73 -21.21 -12.56 2.67
CA SER A 73 -22.18 -13.18 3.60
C SER A 73 -23.57 -12.54 3.53
N VAL A 74 -23.89 -11.90 2.41
CA VAL A 74 -25.16 -11.16 2.17
C VAL A 74 -26.13 -11.96 1.29
N ALA A 75 -25.73 -13.14 0.82
CA ALA A 75 -26.61 -14.11 0.17
C ALA A 75 -27.29 -15.01 1.21
N ASP A 76 -28.55 -15.39 0.97
CA ASP A 76 -29.39 -16.14 1.93
C ASP A 76 -28.82 -17.52 2.33
N ASP A 77 -27.88 -18.06 1.54
CA ASP A 77 -27.30 -19.40 1.70
C ASP A 77 -25.88 -19.42 2.34
N ALA A 78 -25.35 -18.26 2.75
CA ALA A 78 -23.95 -18.13 3.20
C ALA A 78 -23.79 -17.97 4.73
N GLU A 79 -22.78 -18.62 5.32
CA GLU A 79 -22.40 -18.40 6.73
C GLU A 79 -22.10 -16.91 7.00
N THR A 80 -22.86 -16.28 7.90
CA THR A 80 -22.66 -14.85 8.21
C THR A 80 -21.35 -14.63 8.96
N ARG A 81 -20.32 -14.14 8.25
CA ARG A 81 -19.05 -13.75 8.84
C ARG A 81 -19.11 -12.26 9.19
N TYR A 82 -18.52 -11.90 10.33
CA TYR A 82 -18.51 -10.52 10.82
C TYR A 82 -17.07 -10.03 11.04
N LYS A 83 -16.89 -8.72 10.90
CA LYS A 83 -15.65 -8.01 11.18
C LYS A 83 -15.90 -6.91 12.20
N ALA A 84 -15.15 -6.94 13.30
CA ALA A 84 -15.12 -5.85 14.27
C ALA A 84 -14.08 -4.78 13.86
N LEU A 85 -14.52 -3.53 13.77
CA LEU A 85 -13.67 -2.34 13.73
C LEU A 85 -13.63 -1.73 15.14
N THR A 86 -12.42 -1.55 15.68
CA THR A 86 -12.16 -1.12 17.07
C THR A 86 -11.63 0.30 17.20
N GLU A 87 -11.20 0.92 16.09
CA GLU A 87 -10.62 2.26 16.08
C GLU A 87 -11.65 3.28 15.58
N THR A 88 -11.91 4.34 16.35
CA THR A 88 -12.89 5.39 16.04
C THR A 88 -12.71 5.97 14.64
N LYS A 89 -11.47 6.28 14.25
CA LYS A 89 -11.14 6.77 12.91
C LYS A 89 -11.56 5.78 11.82
N ALA A 90 -11.24 4.49 11.96
CA ALA A 90 -11.59 3.46 10.97
C ALA A 90 -13.10 3.23 10.86
N ILE A 91 -13.85 3.43 11.95
CA ILE A 91 -15.31 3.38 11.94
C ILE A 91 -15.88 4.58 11.16
N ILE A 92 -15.38 5.79 11.42
CA ILE A 92 -15.77 7.02 10.69
C ILE A 92 -15.41 6.93 9.20
N ASP A 93 -14.18 6.50 8.86
CA ASP A 93 -13.72 6.29 7.48
C ASP A 93 -14.62 5.28 6.74
N LEU A 94 -15.07 4.19 7.40
CA LEU A 94 -16.00 3.23 6.79
C LEU A 94 -17.40 3.82 6.60
N ILE A 95 -17.93 4.57 7.58
CA ILE A 95 -19.27 5.20 7.48
C ILE A 95 -19.31 6.24 6.34
N GLU A 96 -18.21 6.97 6.13
CA GLU A 96 -18.03 7.85 4.97
C GLU A 96 -18.02 7.08 3.64
N LEU A 97 -17.19 6.04 3.55
CA LEU A 97 -17.02 5.26 2.31
C LEU A 97 -18.25 4.44 1.91
N SER A 98 -18.98 3.91 2.90
CA SER A 98 -20.15 3.05 2.69
C SER A 98 -21.39 3.77 2.17
N ARG A 99 -21.45 5.11 2.28
CA ARG A 99 -22.58 5.91 1.80
C ARG A 99 -22.12 7.17 1.08
N SER A 100 -22.19 7.16 -0.25
CA SER A 100 -21.93 8.34 -1.08
C SER A 100 -23.19 9.18 -1.29
N PRO A 101 -23.08 10.47 -1.67
CA PRO A 101 -24.22 11.33 -2.00
C PRO A 101 -25.15 10.79 -3.10
N PHE A 102 -24.66 9.83 -3.89
CA PHE A 102 -25.37 9.24 -5.03
C PHE A 102 -25.87 7.81 -4.77
N SER A 103 -25.50 7.18 -3.64
CA SER A 103 -25.90 5.80 -3.33
C SER A 103 -27.03 5.75 -2.31
N LYS A 104 -28.18 5.23 -2.74
CA LYS A 104 -29.34 4.91 -1.88
C LYS A 104 -29.56 3.40 -1.71
N THR A 105 -28.52 2.58 -1.88
CA THR A 105 -28.67 1.13 -1.82
C THR A 105 -29.03 0.68 -0.40
N ARG A 106 -30.25 0.15 -0.25
CA ARG A 106 -30.79 -0.43 1.00
C ARG A 106 -30.87 0.56 2.18
N THR A 107 -30.97 1.86 1.91
CA THR A 107 -31.30 2.88 2.93
C THR A 107 -32.82 2.98 3.11
N THR A 108 -33.27 3.11 4.35
CA THR A 108 -34.66 3.46 4.73
C THR A 108 -34.82 4.97 4.95
N SER A 109 -33.69 5.68 5.09
CA SER A 109 -33.63 7.14 5.25
C SER A 109 -33.83 7.90 3.94
N SER A 110 -34.51 9.05 4.01
CA SER A 110 -34.55 10.06 2.95
C SER A 110 -33.57 11.22 3.17
N ALA A 111 -32.80 11.22 4.26
CA ALA A 111 -31.86 12.29 4.59
C ALA A 111 -30.68 12.34 3.59
N PRO A 112 -30.11 13.54 3.33
CA PRO A 112 -28.93 13.66 2.48
C PRO A 112 -27.71 13.00 3.12
N ALA A 113 -26.81 12.46 2.30
CA ALA A 113 -25.55 11.88 2.72
C ALA A 113 -24.37 12.63 2.08
N PRO A 114 -24.02 13.85 2.56
CA PRO A 114 -22.92 14.66 2.04
C PRO A 114 -21.58 13.91 2.06
N SER A 115 -20.63 14.38 1.25
CA SER A 115 -19.22 13.93 1.29
C SER A 115 -18.52 14.65 2.44
N LEU A 116 -17.97 13.90 3.39
CA LEU A 116 -17.15 14.44 4.49
C LEU A 116 -15.65 14.36 4.17
N ALA A 117 -15.26 13.54 3.18
CA ALA A 117 -13.87 13.42 2.77
C ALA A 117 -13.29 14.75 2.24
N PRO A 118 -12.05 15.13 2.64
CA PRO A 118 -11.42 16.37 2.20
C PRO A 118 -11.13 16.38 0.69
N ALA A 119 -11.54 17.45 0.00
CA ALA A 119 -11.40 17.57 -1.44
C ALA A 119 -9.95 17.75 -1.94
N THR A 120 -9.03 18.22 -1.09
CA THR A 120 -7.64 18.53 -1.47
C THR A 120 -6.62 17.77 -0.63
N VAL A 121 -5.42 17.60 -1.20
CA VAL A 121 -4.27 17.00 -0.50
C VAL A 121 -3.82 17.86 0.69
N ALA A 122 -3.96 19.19 0.61
CA ALA A 122 -3.66 20.10 1.71
C ALA A 122 -4.64 19.91 2.88
N PHE A 123 -5.95 19.86 2.59
CA PHE A 123 -6.97 19.56 3.60
C PHE A 123 -6.84 18.13 4.14
N THR A 124 -6.34 17.18 3.35
CA THR A 124 -6.00 15.83 3.83
C THR A 124 -4.83 15.86 4.82
N ALA A 125 -3.82 16.73 4.59
CA ALA A 125 -2.69 16.88 5.51
C ALA A 125 -3.11 17.56 6.82
N ALA A 126 -3.84 18.69 6.75
CA ALA A 126 -4.41 19.36 7.92
C ALA A 126 -5.36 18.44 8.70
N SER A 127 -6.18 17.66 7.99
CA SER A 127 -7.06 16.65 8.60
C SER A 127 -6.28 15.64 9.44
N ASN A 128 -5.18 15.08 8.90
CA ASN A 128 -4.37 14.12 9.64
C ASN A 128 -3.65 14.76 10.83
N ALA A 129 -3.16 16.00 10.71
CA ALA A 129 -2.52 16.73 11.81
C ALA A 129 -3.48 16.95 12.99
N ILE A 130 -4.72 17.38 12.72
CA ILE A 130 -5.74 17.57 13.76
C ILE A 130 -6.11 16.22 14.41
N LEU A 131 -6.30 15.15 13.63
CA LEU A 131 -6.61 13.83 14.18
C LEU A 131 -5.45 13.23 15.00
N GLU A 132 -4.19 13.46 14.61
CA GLU A 132 -3.02 13.04 15.38
C GLU A 132 -2.95 13.75 16.75
N ILE A 133 -3.30 15.04 16.80
CA ILE A 133 -3.41 15.80 18.05
C ILE A 133 -4.55 15.25 18.94
N LEU A 134 -5.73 15.00 18.37
CA LEU A 134 -6.92 14.57 19.12
C LEU A 134 -6.85 13.14 19.66
N TYR A 135 -6.20 12.22 18.92
CA TYR A 135 -6.06 10.82 19.33
C TYR A 135 -4.77 10.52 20.13
N ALA A 136 -4.00 11.54 20.52
CA ALA A 136 -2.84 11.35 21.37
C ALA A 136 -3.24 10.95 22.81
N ASP A 137 -2.65 9.86 23.34
CA ASP A 137 -2.98 9.29 24.65
C ASP A 137 -2.95 10.32 25.79
N ALA A 138 -2.03 11.29 25.71
CA ALA A 138 -1.84 12.35 26.70
C ALA A 138 -3.06 13.28 26.87
N VAL A 139 -3.93 13.39 25.88
CA VAL A 139 -5.18 14.19 25.92
C VAL A 139 -6.43 13.33 25.67
N SER A 140 -6.31 12.02 25.94
CA SER A 140 -7.42 11.07 25.85
C SER A 140 -8.58 11.48 26.79
N PRO A 141 -9.85 11.35 26.38
CA PRO A 141 -11.01 11.76 27.17
C PRO A 141 -11.06 11.17 28.58
N ASP A 142 -10.67 9.91 28.76
CA ASP A 142 -10.63 9.25 30.06
C ASP A 142 -9.55 9.86 30.98
N THR A 143 -8.39 10.23 30.41
CA THR A 143 -7.32 10.93 31.13
C THR A 143 -7.76 12.34 31.54
N LEU A 144 -8.42 13.08 30.65
CA LEU A 144 -8.97 14.41 30.95
C LEU A 144 -10.05 14.33 32.04
N ALA A 145 -10.98 13.38 31.95
CA ALA A 145 -12.04 13.21 32.93
C ALA A 145 -11.53 12.78 34.31
N PHE A 146 -10.56 11.86 34.37
CA PHE A 146 -10.02 11.38 35.65
C PHE A 146 -9.07 12.40 36.33
N ASN A 147 -8.28 13.16 35.57
CA ASN A 147 -7.31 14.10 36.14
C ASN A 147 -7.87 15.55 36.09
N ASN A 148 -9.14 15.75 36.45
CA ASN A 148 -9.86 17.05 36.39
C ASN A 148 -9.95 17.81 37.73
N ALA A 149 -9.10 17.47 38.71
CA ALA A 149 -9.10 18.11 40.02
C ALA A 149 -7.69 18.54 40.41
N ARG A 150 -7.54 19.79 40.87
CA ARG A 150 -6.24 20.41 41.23
C ARG A 150 -6.17 20.83 42.70
N ASP A 151 -7.28 20.71 43.43
CA ASP A 151 -7.42 21.02 44.85
C ASP A 151 -8.46 20.10 45.50
N ASN A 152 -8.60 20.19 46.83
CA ASN A 152 -9.51 19.32 47.59
C ASN A 152 -10.99 19.53 47.25
N ALA A 153 -11.39 20.75 46.86
CA ALA A 153 -12.80 21.05 46.54
C ALA A 153 -13.20 20.44 45.19
N SER A 154 -12.36 20.61 44.17
CA SER A 154 -12.51 19.97 42.86
C SER A 154 -12.36 18.44 42.96
N LEU A 155 -11.51 17.93 43.85
CA LEU A 155 -11.36 16.48 44.08
C LEU A 155 -12.64 15.85 44.62
N LYS A 156 -13.34 16.52 45.54
CA LYS A 156 -14.63 16.05 46.05
C LYS A 156 -15.69 15.98 44.95
N ILE A 157 -15.85 17.03 44.15
CA ILE A 157 -16.79 17.07 43.01
C ILE A 157 -16.46 15.97 41.99
N LEU A 158 -15.17 15.75 41.73
CA LEU A 158 -14.70 14.68 40.86
C LEU A 158 -15.03 13.29 41.43
N ALA A 159 -14.82 13.08 42.73
CA ALA A 159 -15.11 11.81 43.40
C ALA A 159 -16.60 11.47 43.38
N GLU A 160 -17.48 12.44 43.63
CA GLU A 160 -18.94 12.27 43.52
C GLU A 160 -19.36 11.72 42.14
N LYS A 161 -18.69 12.14 41.07
CA LYS A 161 -18.97 11.68 39.70
C LYS A 161 -18.25 10.39 39.30
N MET A 162 -16.97 10.24 39.66
CA MET A 162 -16.12 9.16 39.15
C MET A 162 -16.02 7.95 40.07
N LEU A 163 -16.22 8.09 41.38
CA LEU A 163 -16.08 6.98 42.33
C LEU A 163 -17.01 5.79 42.00
N PRO A 164 -18.31 5.96 41.64
CA PRO A 164 -19.16 4.84 41.26
C PRO A 164 -18.65 4.07 40.04
N VAL A 165 -18.11 4.80 39.04
CA VAL A 165 -17.57 4.23 37.80
C VAL A 165 -16.29 3.43 38.05
N VAL A 166 -15.37 3.97 38.84
CA VAL A 166 -14.10 3.28 39.15
C VAL A 166 -14.33 2.08 40.08
N VAL A 167 -15.24 2.17 41.05
CA VAL A 167 -15.63 1.04 41.92
C VAL A 167 -16.25 -0.09 41.10
N GLY A 168 -17.21 0.22 40.22
CA GLY A 168 -17.83 -0.78 39.35
C GLY A 168 -16.84 -1.43 38.39
N ARG A 169 -15.90 -0.65 37.82
CA ARG A 169 -14.78 -1.16 37.02
C ARG A 169 -13.85 -2.08 37.82
N GLN A 170 -13.43 -1.69 39.02
CA GLN A 170 -12.54 -2.51 39.86
C GLN A 170 -13.22 -3.83 40.24
N LYS A 171 -14.50 -3.79 40.62
CA LYS A 171 -15.29 -4.98 40.93
C LYS A 171 -15.39 -5.92 39.72
N ALA A 172 -15.78 -5.41 38.55
CA ALA A 172 -15.92 -6.23 37.34
C ALA A 172 -14.60 -6.90 36.93
N LEU A 173 -13.47 -6.22 37.13
CA LEU A 173 -12.13 -6.78 36.89
C LEU A 173 -11.75 -7.86 37.92
N ALA A 174 -12.02 -7.63 39.20
CA ALA A 174 -11.80 -8.62 40.25
C ALA A 174 -12.68 -9.88 40.04
N ASP A 175 -13.96 -9.70 39.71
CA ASP A 175 -14.89 -10.78 39.38
C ASP A 175 -14.38 -11.59 38.15
N CYS A 176 -13.88 -10.92 37.09
CA CYS A 176 -13.29 -11.59 35.93
C CYS A 176 -12.03 -12.41 36.25
N VAL A 177 -11.16 -11.89 37.13
CA VAL A 177 -9.96 -12.63 37.59
C VAL A 177 -10.38 -13.85 38.41
N ALA A 178 -11.26 -13.67 39.40
CA ALA A 178 -11.74 -14.74 40.27
C ALA A 178 -12.46 -15.86 39.49
N ASP A 179 -13.35 -15.52 38.56
CA ASP A 179 -14.03 -16.51 37.72
C ASP A 179 -13.09 -17.21 36.73
N SER A 180 -11.95 -16.59 36.38
CA SER A 180 -10.94 -17.24 35.54
C SER A 180 -9.97 -18.12 36.33
N GLU A 181 -9.76 -17.86 37.61
CA GLU A 181 -9.01 -18.73 38.54
C GLU A 181 -9.88 -19.92 38.99
N ALA A 182 -11.17 -19.70 39.23
CA ALA A 182 -12.16 -20.72 39.52
C ALA A 182 -12.54 -21.60 38.30
N GLY A 183 -11.97 -21.32 37.12
CA GLY A 183 -12.18 -22.12 35.91
C GLY A 183 -13.53 -21.93 35.19
N LYS A 184 -14.44 -21.11 35.73
CA LYS A 184 -15.74 -20.79 35.11
C LYS A 184 -15.58 -20.07 33.77
N VAL A 185 -14.54 -19.23 33.65
CA VAL A 185 -14.28 -18.41 32.47
C VAL A 185 -12.92 -18.73 31.86
N GLN A 186 -12.93 -19.43 30.72
CA GLN A 186 -11.73 -19.73 29.94
C GLN A 186 -11.22 -18.47 29.22
N ALA A 187 -10.15 -17.88 29.77
CA ALA A 187 -9.45 -16.72 29.22
C ALA A 187 -7.96 -17.05 29.01
N SER A 188 -7.39 -16.54 27.92
CA SER A 188 -5.95 -16.69 27.62
C SER A 188 -5.08 -15.91 28.62
N GLU A 189 -3.83 -16.34 28.83
CA GLU A 189 -2.87 -15.67 29.71
C GLU A 189 -2.72 -14.17 29.41
N LYS A 190 -2.80 -13.78 28.14
CA LYS A 190 -2.77 -12.36 27.71
C LYS A 190 -3.95 -11.56 28.25
N VAL A 191 -5.14 -12.17 28.29
CA VAL A 191 -6.36 -11.54 28.84
C VAL A 191 -6.30 -11.48 30.36
N LYS A 192 -5.80 -12.53 31.03
CA LYS A 192 -5.59 -12.52 32.48
C LYS A 192 -4.62 -11.41 32.90
N LYS A 193 -3.47 -11.27 32.20
CA LYS A 193 -2.51 -10.18 32.41
C LYS A 193 -3.13 -8.80 32.17
N PHE A 194 -3.92 -8.64 31.10
CA PHE A 194 -4.63 -7.40 30.82
C PHE A 194 -5.62 -7.01 31.93
N TRP A 195 -6.40 -7.96 32.45
CA TRP A 195 -7.29 -7.70 33.58
C TRP A 195 -6.52 -7.27 34.84
N GLN A 196 -5.40 -7.95 35.15
CA GLN A 196 -4.54 -7.57 36.30
C GLN A 196 -3.95 -6.16 36.14
N GLU A 197 -3.44 -5.81 34.95
CA GLU A 197 -2.94 -4.46 34.65
C GLU A 197 -4.05 -3.40 34.80
N LYS A 198 -5.26 -3.67 34.29
CA LYS A 198 -6.41 -2.76 34.40
C LYS A 198 -7.01 -2.69 35.80
N GLN A 199 -6.89 -3.75 36.60
CA GLN A 199 -7.29 -3.78 38.00
C GLN A 199 -6.35 -2.90 38.82
N GLN A 200 -5.03 -3.05 38.63
CA GLN A 200 -4.02 -2.21 39.30
C GLN A 200 -4.20 -0.71 38.96
N GLU A 201 -4.54 -0.39 37.71
CA GLU A 201 -4.90 0.97 37.30
C GLU A 201 -6.12 1.51 38.07
N ALA A 202 -7.20 0.70 38.18
CA ALA A 202 -8.39 1.09 38.93
C ALA A 202 -8.13 1.23 40.44
N GLU A 203 -7.29 0.37 41.03
CA GLU A 203 -6.90 0.45 42.44
C GLU A 203 -6.09 1.72 42.75
N GLN A 204 -5.19 2.15 41.84
CA GLN A 204 -4.49 3.43 41.96
C GLN A 204 -5.47 4.61 41.90
N GLN A 205 -6.49 4.54 41.04
CA GLN A 205 -7.54 5.55 40.95
C GLN A 205 -8.39 5.62 42.23
N LEU A 206 -8.80 4.46 42.76
CA LEU A 206 -9.57 4.36 44.02
C LEU A 206 -8.79 4.85 45.24
N ALA A 207 -7.48 4.62 45.31
CA ALA A 207 -6.66 5.09 46.42
C ALA A 207 -6.71 6.62 46.60
N VAL A 208 -6.83 7.37 45.51
CA VAL A 208 -7.02 8.83 45.57
C VAL A 208 -8.49 9.17 45.88
N LEU A 209 -9.44 8.59 45.13
CA LEU A 209 -10.86 8.97 45.22
C LEU A 209 -11.54 8.59 46.55
N HIS A 210 -11.22 7.44 47.17
CA HIS A 210 -11.80 7.06 48.47
C HIS A 210 -11.40 7.99 49.62
N SER A 211 -10.31 8.73 49.47
CA SER A 211 -9.86 9.70 50.47
C SER A 211 -10.49 11.09 50.28
N ALA A 212 -11.16 11.36 49.15
CA ALA A 212 -11.49 12.70 48.67
C ALA A 212 -12.27 13.58 49.68
N ASP A 213 -13.16 12.97 50.46
CA ASP A 213 -13.95 13.68 51.49
C ASP A 213 -13.16 14.02 52.76
N LYS A 214 -11.97 13.44 52.97
CA LYS A 214 -11.13 13.66 54.16
C LYS A 214 -10.28 14.92 54.02
N ALA A 215 -10.18 15.67 55.11
CA ALA A 215 -9.26 16.80 55.20
C ALA A 215 -7.80 16.34 55.23
N ASP A 216 -6.86 17.17 54.77
CA ASP A 216 -5.44 16.79 54.69
C ASP A 216 -4.76 16.53 56.05
N ALA A 217 -5.42 16.88 57.16
CA ALA A 217 -5.02 16.56 58.53
C ALA A 217 -5.47 15.15 59.00
N GLU A 218 -6.38 14.51 58.26
CA GLU A 218 -6.97 13.18 58.56
C GLU A 218 -6.39 12.06 57.68
N LEU A 219 -5.46 12.42 56.78
CA LEU A 219 -4.74 11.48 55.92
C LEU A 219 -3.48 10.96 56.60
N ASP A 220 -3.08 9.73 56.26
CA ASP A 220 -1.72 9.29 56.53
C ASP A 220 -0.72 9.93 55.54
N ALA A 221 0.58 9.77 55.82
CA ALA A 221 1.63 10.36 54.99
C ALA A 221 1.67 9.79 53.55
N ALA A 222 1.22 8.55 53.35
CA ALA A 222 1.24 7.90 52.04
C ALA A 222 0.08 8.38 51.16
N ASP A 223 -1.13 8.46 51.71
CA ASP A 223 -2.31 8.98 51.00
C ASP A 223 -2.19 10.47 50.71
N LYS A 224 -1.57 11.24 51.62
CA LYS A 224 -1.20 12.63 51.35
C LYS A 224 -0.23 12.76 50.17
N THR A 225 0.80 11.91 50.10
CA THR A 225 1.75 11.91 48.97
C THR A 225 1.05 11.56 47.65
N LYS A 226 0.19 10.53 47.62
CA LYS A 226 -0.61 10.18 46.43
C LYS A 226 -1.52 11.31 45.97
N ARG A 227 -2.13 12.05 46.90
CA ARG A 227 -2.97 13.23 46.62
C ARG A 227 -2.15 14.37 46.02
N GLU A 228 -0.98 14.67 46.59
CA GLU A 228 -0.05 15.69 46.07
C GLU A 228 0.45 15.33 44.66
N GLU A 229 0.82 14.06 44.42
CA GLU A 229 1.19 13.55 43.08
C GLU A 229 0.05 13.64 42.07
N PHE A 230 -1.19 13.30 42.48
CA PHE A 230 -2.38 13.44 41.64
C PHE A 230 -2.64 14.89 41.26
N PHE A 231 -2.58 15.84 42.21
CA PHE A 231 -2.74 17.26 41.90
C PHE A 231 -1.62 17.80 41.01
N ALA A 232 -0.36 17.39 41.23
CA ALA A 232 0.74 17.77 40.35
C ALA A 232 0.54 17.27 38.91
N LYS A 233 0.04 16.02 38.75
CA LYS A 233 -0.29 15.43 37.45
C LYS A 233 -1.45 16.14 36.76
N ALA A 234 -2.56 16.37 37.47
CA ALA A 234 -3.72 17.09 36.95
C ALA A 234 -3.37 18.54 36.56
N LYS A 235 -2.56 19.22 37.39
CA LYS A 235 -2.04 20.55 37.11
C LYS A 235 -1.19 20.57 35.84
N ASN A 236 -0.22 19.68 35.71
CA ASN A 236 0.62 19.58 34.51
C ASN A 236 -0.19 19.27 33.24
N LEU A 237 -1.14 18.33 33.32
CA LEU A 237 -2.03 17.98 32.22
C LEU A 237 -2.79 19.21 31.69
N TRP A 238 -3.47 19.96 32.56
CA TRP A 238 -4.29 21.08 32.12
C TRP A 238 -3.49 22.34 31.78
N GLU A 239 -2.53 22.72 32.61
CA GLU A 239 -1.76 23.98 32.45
C GLU A 239 -0.69 23.91 31.37
N VAL A 240 -0.24 22.72 30.99
CA VAL A 240 0.78 22.52 29.95
C VAL A 240 0.22 21.72 28.78
N THR A 241 -0.22 20.47 28.98
CA THR A 241 -0.54 19.57 27.86
C THR A 241 -1.81 20.00 27.10
N VAL A 242 -2.91 20.26 27.81
CA VAL A 242 -4.17 20.74 27.21
C VAL A 242 -3.98 22.15 26.64
N LYS A 243 -3.26 23.02 27.35
CA LYS A 243 -2.87 24.35 26.86
C LYS A 243 -2.19 24.30 25.49
N ASP A 244 -1.09 23.55 25.37
CA ASP A 244 -0.34 23.37 24.11
C ASP A 244 -1.21 22.74 23.02
N THR A 245 -2.11 21.83 23.40
CA THR A 245 -3.04 21.15 22.50
C THR A 245 -4.06 22.12 21.91
N LEU A 246 -4.69 22.96 22.73
CA LEU A 246 -5.64 23.98 22.29
C LEU A 246 -4.97 25.05 21.42
N VAL A 247 -3.74 25.47 21.75
CA VAL A 247 -2.97 26.40 20.91
C VAL A 247 -2.68 25.80 19.53
N LYS A 248 -2.29 24.53 19.46
CA LYS A 248 -2.09 23.82 18.18
C LYS A 248 -3.40 23.68 17.40
N LEU A 249 -4.48 23.21 18.03
CA LEU A 249 -5.78 23.05 17.38
C LEU A 249 -6.32 24.39 16.85
N ASN A 250 -6.24 25.46 17.65
CA ASN A 250 -6.64 26.80 17.20
C ASN A 250 -5.82 27.28 16.01
N LYS A 251 -4.54 26.91 15.90
CA LYS A 251 -3.71 27.25 14.74
C LYS A 251 -4.11 26.47 13.48
N GLU A 252 -4.33 25.17 13.60
CA GLU A 252 -4.60 24.26 12.46
C GLU A 252 -6.02 24.38 11.89
N ILE A 253 -6.99 24.93 12.64
CA ILE A 253 -8.35 25.23 12.12
C ILE A 253 -8.27 26.34 11.06
N ILE A 254 -8.94 26.12 9.94
CA ILE A 254 -8.88 27.00 8.75
C ILE A 254 -10.09 27.96 8.67
N GLY A 255 -11.30 27.50 8.98
CA GLY A 255 -12.54 28.28 8.83
C GLY A 255 -13.56 27.99 9.95
N PRO A 256 -14.88 28.15 9.70
CA PRO A 256 -15.93 27.81 10.67
C PRO A 256 -15.95 26.31 11.00
N PHE A 257 -15.48 25.45 10.09
CA PHE A 257 -15.16 24.04 10.36
C PHE A 257 -13.65 23.82 10.20
N ALA A 258 -13.12 22.69 10.69
CA ALA A 258 -11.69 22.44 10.81
C ALA A 258 -10.91 22.71 9.50
N LEU A 259 -11.51 22.38 8.35
CA LEU A 259 -10.88 22.47 7.03
C LEU A 259 -11.44 23.62 6.15
N GLY A 260 -12.26 24.52 6.70
CA GLY A 260 -12.86 25.63 5.96
C GLY A 260 -14.37 25.74 6.16
N ASP A 261 -15.12 26.09 5.11
CA ASP A 261 -16.56 26.37 5.19
C ASP A 261 -17.46 25.12 5.15
N GLN A 262 -16.88 23.94 4.91
CA GLN A 262 -17.61 22.67 4.81
C GLN A 262 -17.30 21.74 5.98
N PHE A 263 -18.34 21.15 6.55
CA PHE A 263 -18.23 20.11 7.58
C PHE A 263 -17.62 18.85 6.97
N SER A 264 -16.58 18.33 7.63
CA SER A 264 -15.63 17.36 7.10
C SER A 264 -15.43 16.17 8.05
N ILE A 265 -14.65 15.17 7.61
CA ILE A 265 -14.43 13.91 8.33
C ILE A 265 -13.76 14.06 9.71
N VAL A 266 -13.12 15.20 9.97
CA VAL A 266 -12.45 15.51 11.25
C VAL A 266 -13.41 16.12 12.26
N ASP A 267 -14.38 16.89 11.79
CA ASP A 267 -15.24 17.71 12.62
C ASP A 267 -16.05 16.90 13.66
N PRO A 268 -16.58 15.69 13.39
CA PRO A 268 -17.19 14.84 14.41
C PRO A 268 -16.25 14.47 15.57
N SER A 269 -14.96 14.25 15.29
CA SER A 269 -13.95 13.92 16.30
C SER A 269 -13.56 15.17 17.12
N LEU A 270 -13.34 16.30 16.45
CA LEU A 270 -13.01 17.58 17.09
C LEU A 270 -14.19 18.10 17.94
N ALA A 271 -15.41 18.07 17.40
CA ALA A 271 -16.65 18.45 18.08
C ALA A 271 -16.85 17.67 19.40
N SER A 272 -16.70 16.33 19.35
CA SER A 272 -16.88 15.49 20.53
C SER A 272 -15.80 15.74 21.60
N TRP A 273 -14.55 15.96 21.18
CA TRP A 273 -13.44 16.23 22.09
C TRP A 273 -13.53 17.62 22.72
N ILE A 274 -13.80 18.68 21.94
CA ILE A 274 -13.93 20.05 22.47
C ILE A 274 -15.16 20.18 23.37
N HIS A 275 -16.26 19.49 23.05
CA HIS A 275 -17.41 19.34 23.94
C HIS A 275 -17.00 18.82 25.32
N GLN A 276 -16.23 17.73 25.38
CA GLN A 276 -15.75 17.19 26.67
C GLN A 276 -14.87 18.19 27.42
N VAL A 277 -13.96 18.88 26.73
CA VAL A 277 -13.08 19.90 27.34
C VAL A 277 -13.89 21.06 27.93
N VAL A 278 -14.90 21.56 27.20
CA VAL A 278 -15.78 22.63 27.66
C VAL A 278 -16.61 22.19 28.88
N ILE A 279 -17.22 20.99 28.85
CA ILE A 279 -17.99 20.46 30.00
C ILE A 279 -17.10 20.26 31.24
N LEU A 280 -15.87 19.74 31.07
CA LEU A 280 -14.92 19.57 32.18
C LEU A 280 -14.44 20.90 32.78
N ALA A 281 -14.45 21.98 32.00
CA ALA A 281 -14.16 23.35 32.43
C ALA A 281 -15.38 24.10 33.02
N GLY A 282 -16.54 23.44 33.18
CA GLY A 282 -17.76 24.07 33.71
C GLY A 282 -18.59 24.85 32.67
N GLY A 283 -18.34 24.61 31.38
CA GLY A 283 -19.20 25.07 30.30
C GLY A 283 -20.48 24.26 30.14
N SER A 284 -21.37 24.76 29.29
CA SER A 284 -22.63 24.14 28.89
C SER A 284 -22.66 23.95 27.37
N VAL A 285 -23.42 22.96 26.90
CA VAL A 285 -23.72 22.77 25.46
C VAL A 285 -24.46 23.99 24.88
N ASP A 286 -25.17 24.73 25.74
CA ASP A 286 -25.91 25.94 25.38
C ASP A 286 -25.07 27.23 25.40
N ASP A 287 -23.82 27.20 25.87
CA ASP A 287 -22.92 28.36 25.82
C ASP A 287 -22.64 28.74 24.35
N ASP A 288 -22.45 30.04 24.07
CA ASP A 288 -21.86 30.48 22.80
C ASP A 288 -20.34 30.28 22.80
N GLY A 289 -19.70 30.25 21.63
CA GLY A 289 -18.29 29.90 21.48
C GLY A 289 -17.33 30.80 22.26
N SER A 290 -17.64 32.09 22.42
CA SER A 290 -16.80 32.99 23.22
C SER A 290 -16.93 32.70 24.72
N THR A 291 -18.14 32.38 25.18
CA THR A 291 -18.39 31.96 26.57
C THR A 291 -17.78 30.58 26.86
N ALA A 292 -17.99 29.61 25.97
CA ALA A 292 -17.49 28.23 26.10
C ALA A 292 -15.96 28.19 26.15
N ILE A 293 -15.28 28.81 25.18
CA ILE A 293 -13.81 28.86 25.15
C ILE A 293 -13.26 29.77 26.25
N GLY A 294 -13.92 30.89 26.58
CA GLY A 294 -13.52 31.74 27.71
C GLY A 294 -13.53 31.02 29.06
N LYS A 295 -14.50 30.11 29.29
CA LYS A 295 -14.49 29.22 30.46
C LYS A 295 -13.31 28.25 30.43
N VAL A 296 -12.95 27.68 29.28
CA VAL A 296 -11.77 26.81 29.13
C VAL A 296 -10.46 27.57 29.38
N GLU A 297 -10.32 28.79 28.84
CA GLU A 297 -9.16 29.66 29.11
C GLU A 297 -9.04 29.98 30.60
N ALA A 298 -10.13 30.41 31.25
CA ALA A 298 -10.18 30.68 32.68
C ALA A 298 -9.90 29.43 33.55
N TYR A 299 -10.39 28.25 33.12
CA TYR A 299 -10.15 26.99 33.81
C TYR A 299 -8.70 26.51 33.70
N ILE A 300 -8.03 26.76 32.57
CA ILE A 300 -6.61 26.43 32.40
C ILE A 300 -5.74 27.41 33.20
N GLY A 301 -5.97 28.72 33.06
CA GLY A 301 -5.30 29.76 33.85
C GLY A 301 -4.89 30.97 33.01
N ALA A 302 -4.52 32.06 33.69
CA ALA A 302 -4.32 33.40 33.10
C ALA A 302 -3.25 33.49 31.98
N ASP A 303 -2.39 32.50 31.84
CA ASP A 303 -1.34 32.45 30.82
C ASP A 303 -1.80 31.84 29.47
N LEU A 304 -3.06 31.42 29.34
CA LEU A 304 -3.66 30.99 28.07
C LEU A 304 -4.55 32.10 27.50
N SER A 305 -4.11 32.65 26.37
CA SER A 305 -4.91 33.52 25.50
C SER A 305 -4.79 32.98 24.09
N LEU A 306 -5.86 32.40 23.56
CA LEU A 306 -5.90 31.90 22.18
C LEU A 306 -5.93 33.09 21.21
N ALA A 307 -5.26 32.94 20.07
CA ALA A 307 -5.27 33.95 19.02
C ALA A 307 -6.73 34.22 18.58
N LYS A 308 -7.14 35.48 18.68
CA LYS A 308 -8.45 35.98 18.24
C LYS A 308 -8.31 36.57 16.84
N ASP A 309 -8.04 35.69 15.88
CA ASP A 309 -7.76 35.99 14.47
C ASP A 309 -8.90 35.54 13.52
N TYR A 310 -9.97 34.94 14.05
CA TYR A 310 -11.13 34.52 13.28
C TYR A 310 -12.25 35.56 13.33
N GLN A 311 -12.82 35.89 12.17
CA GLN A 311 -13.93 36.82 12.05
C GLN A 311 -15.15 36.07 11.49
N PRO A 312 -16.24 35.90 12.27
CA PRO A 312 -17.42 35.16 11.82
C PRO A 312 -18.08 35.83 10.61
N THR A 313 -18.37 35.03 9.58
CA THR A 313 -19.00 35.50 8.33
C THR A 313 -20.53 35.51 8.38
N ASP A 314 -21.14 34.82 9.34
CA ASP A 314 -22.59 34.67 9.44
C ASP A 314 -23.32 35.93 9.93
N GLY A 315 -24.46 36.20 9.27
CA GLY A 315 -25.17 37.49 9.32
C GLY A 315 -25.79 37.91 10.65
N GLN A 316 -25.70 37.10 11.72
CA GLN A 316 -26.21 37.45 13.06
C GLN A 316 -25.15 38.10 13.98
N ARG A 317 -23.85 38.06 13.62
CA ARG A 317 -22.74 38.57 14.46
C ARG A 317 -21.83 39.58 13.75
N LYS A 318 -22.35 40.31 12.76
CA LYS A 318 -21.57 41.34 12.02
C LYS A 318 -20.97 42.45 12.90
N ASP A 319 -21.55 42.69 14.08
CA ASP A 319 -21.08 43.68 15.05
C ASP A 319 -20.16 43.10 16.14
N ALA A 320 -19.85 41.80 16.10
CA ALA A 320 -18.94 41.15 17.05
C ALA A 320 -17.47 41.28 16.60
N GLY A 321 -16.58 41.61 17.54
CA GLY A 321 -15.13 41.63 17.31
C GLY A 321 -14.57 40.23 17.02
N PRO A 322 -13.29 40.14 16.60
CA PRO A 322 -12.68 38.86 16.25
C PRO A 322 -12.61 37.92 17.46
N VAL A 323 -12.81 36.63 17.20
CA VAL A 323 -12.85 35.54 18.18
C VAL A 323 -11.76 34.52 17.88
N SER A 324 -11.55 33.55 18.77
CA SER A 324 -10.66 32.43 18.48
C SER A 324 -11.30 31.46 17.48
N LYS A 325 -10.48 30.79 16.67
CA LYS A 325 -10.95 29.79 15.70
C LYS A 325 -11.71 28.64 16.35
N LEU A 326 -11.31 28.23 17.57
CA LEU A 326 -12.06 27.27 18.38
C LEU A 326 -13.44 27.78 18.82
N ALA A 327 -13.60 29.08 19.07
CA ALA A 327 -14.90 29.67 19.39
C ALA A 327 -15.81 29.72 18.14
N GLY A 328 -15.25 30.11 16.99
CA GLY A 328 -15.96 30.03 15.70
C GLY A 328 -16.41 28.62 15.36
N PHE A 329 -15.53 27.64 15.58
CA PHE A 329 -15.83 26.21 15.41
C PHE A 329 -16.96 25.72 16.32
N TRP A 330 -16.97 26.13 17.59
CA TRP A 330 -18.04 25.80 18.53
C TRP A 330 -19.39 26.32 18.05
N ASP A 331 -19.49 27.60 17.70
CA ASP A 331 -20.75 28.20 17.24
C ASP A 331 -21.26 27.55 15.94
N ALA A 332 -20.37 27.31 14.97
CA ALA A 332 -20.72 26.67 13.70
C ALA A 332 -21.16 25.21 13.83
N THR A 333 -20.56 24.44 14.76
CA THR A 333 -20.93 23.03 14.97
C THR A 333 -22.16 22.86 15.85
N LYS A 334 -22.34 23.71 16.87
CA LYS A 334 -23.51 23.72 17.77
C LYS A 334 -24.83 23.88 17.03
N GLU A 335 -24.85 24.68 15.96
CA GLU A 335 -26.08 24.91 15.20
C GLU A 335 -26.58 23.69 14.41
N ARG A 336 -25.72 22.69 14.17
CA ARG A 336 -26.04 21.49 13.38
C ARG A 336 -27.05 20.60 14.10
N ALA A 337 -27.94 19.98 13.32
CA ALA A 337 -28.95 19.04 13.85
C ALA A 337 -28.32 17.80 14.49
N SER A 338 -27.19 17.33 13.97
CA SER A 338 -26.39 16.23 14.53
C SER A 338 -25.92 16.53 15.96
N TRP A 339 -25.33 17.71 16.19
CA TRP A 339 -24.90 18.19 17.50
C TRP A 339 -26.07 18.22 18.48
N LYS A 340 -27.18 18.86 18.08
CA LYS A 340 -28.41 18.96 18.89
C LYS A 340 -29.00 17.59 19.23
N LYS A 341 -28.94 16.60 18.31
CA LYS A 341 -29.47 15.24 18.52
C LYS A 341 -28.54 14.33 19.34
N VAL A 342 -27.22 14.44 19.17
CA VAL A 342 -26.24 13.54 19.82
C VAL A 342 -25.71 14.11 21.12
N LEU A 343 -25.21 15.35 21.12
CA LEU A 343 -24.61 15.98 22.29
C LEU A 343 -25.64 16.73 23.15
N GLY A 344 -26.64 17.35 22.53
CA GLY A 344 -27.75 17.99 23.26
C GLY A 344 -28.59 17.02 24.10
N LYS A 345 -28.75 15.76 23.68
CA LYS A 345 -29.49 14.73 24.42
C LYS A 345 -28.73 14.11 25.60
N SER A 346 -27.40 14.20 25.65
CA SER A 346 -26.61 13.61 26.74
C SER A 346 -26.94 14.21 28.12
N ILE A 347 -27.57 15.38 28.17
CA ILE A 347 -28.02 16.06 29.39
C ILE A 347 -29.30 15.41 29.98
N GLU A 348 -30.19 14.82 29.17
CA GLU A 348 -31.44 14.22 29.65
C GLU A 348 -31.23 12.86 30.33
N LEU A 349 -30.29 12.05 29.82
CA LEU A 349 -29.96 10.75 30.42
C LEU A 349 -29.29 10.90 31.80
N ASP A 350 -28.46 11.94 31.99
CA ASP A 350 -27.83 12.24 33.28
C ASP A 350 -28.87 12.80 34.30
N LYS A 351 -29.97 13.42 33.82
CA LYS A 351 -31.12 13.79 34.67
C LYS A 351 -31.96 12.58 35.09
N HIS A 352 -32.32 11.69 34.17
CA HIS A 352 -33.10 10.48 34.52
C HIS A 352 -32.36 9.53 35.47
N SER A 353 -31.02 9.48 35.39
CA SER A 353 -30.19 8.77 36.37
C SER A 353 -30.35 9.33 37.80
N ARG A 354 -30.44 10.67 37.93
CA ARG A 354 -30.62 11.36 39.22
C ARG A 354 -32.02 11.26 39.81
N GLU A 355 -33.06 11.22 38.97
CA GLU A 355 -34.45 11.09 39.45
C GLU A 355 -34.81 9.65 39.86
N SER A 356 -34.18 8.65 39.24
CA SER A 356 -34.43 7.24 39.54
C SER A 356 -33.87 6.78 40.90
N SER A 357 -32.94 7.53 41.52
CA SER A 357 -32.36 7.16 42.82
C SER A 357 -33.21 7.54 44.04
N MET A 358 -34.43 8.06 43.85
CA MET A 358 -35.30 8.55 44.92
C MET A 358 -36.63 7.79 45.10
N ALA A 359 -36.91 6.75 44.30
CA ALA A 359 -38.13 5.94 44.40
C ALA A 359 -37.84 4.51 44.88
N SER A 360 -38.65 4.03 45.84
CA SER A 360 -38.46 2.76 46.54
C SER A 360 -38.81 1.50 45.73
N MET A 361 -38.12 0.39 46.02
CA MET A 361 -38.42 -0.99 45.54
C MET A 361 -39.90 -1.41 45.72
N PRO A 362 -40.38 -2.38 44.92
CA PRO A 362 -40.42 -3.75 45.46
C PRO A 362 -40.03 -4.90 44.49
N ILE A 363 -39.16 -5.78 45.01
CA ILE A 363 -39.25 -7.26 44.97
C ILE A 363 -39.13 -8.01 43.61
N ALA A 364 -38.08 -8.84 43.51
CA ALA A 364 -37.89 -9.88 42.50
C ALA A 364 -38.61 -11.20 42.87
N PRO A 365 -38.60 -12.21 41.98
CA PRO A 365 -37.92 -13.45 42.39
C PRO A 365 -36.96 -14.05 41.35
N ARG A 366 -36.24 -15.07 41.83
CA ARG A 366 -35.01 -15.70 41.32
C ARG A 366 -35.29 -17.14 40.85
N ILE A 367 -34.52 -17.65 39.89
CA ILE A 367 -34.17 -19.07 39.58
C ILE A 367 -32.93 -18.96 38.65
N GLU A 368 -31.72 -19.35 39.02
CA GLU A 368 -31.15 -20.71 39.22
C GLU A 368 -30.87 -21.51 37.92
N ASP A 369 -29.58 -21.49 37.56
CA ASP A 369 -28.72 -22.63 37.21
C ASP A 369 -28.79 -23.46 35.90
N TYR A 370 -27.56 -23.86 35.51
CA TYR A 370 -27.12 -25.04 34.73
C TYR A 370 -26.92 -25.00 33.19
N ASP A 371 -25.63 -24.89 32.83
CA ASP A 371 -24.81 -25.56 31.80
C ASP A 371 -25.35 -26.13 30.47
N SER A 372 -24.70 -25.66 29.39
CA SER A 372 -23.81 -26.45 28.50
C SER A 372 -24.10 -27.94 28.20
N SER A 373 -24.42 -28.28 26.93
CA SER A 373 -23.49 -28.97 25.98
C SER A 373 -24.14 -29.77 24.82
N SER A 374 -23.42 -29.80 23.69
CA SER A 374 -23.29 -30.85 22.64
C SER A 374 -24.51 -31.61 22.03
N SER A 375 -24.77 -31.28 20.76
CA SER A 375 -24.57 -32.13 19.55
C SER A 375 -25.54 -33.25 19.09
N THR A 376 -25.63 -33.30 17.75
CA THR A 376 -25.77 -34.48 16.84
C THR A 376 -27.08 -35.27 16.72
N ASP A 377 -27.63 -35.16 15.52
CA ASP A 377 -28.02 -36.24 14.59
C ASP A 377 -29.22 -37.18 14.85
N SER A 378 -30.21 -36.99 13.96
CA SER A 378 -30.69 -37.99 12.98
C SER A 378 -31.72 -39.08 13.34
N ALA A 379 -32.81 -39.01 12.56
CA ALA A 379 -33.49 -40.09 11.84
C ALA A 379 -34.58 -40.95 12.52
N ASP A 380 -35.68 -41.10 11.77
CA ASP A 380 -36.66 -42.20 11.66
C ASP A 380 -37.34 -42.75 12.94
N THR A 381 -38.66 -42.96 12.99
CA THR A 381 -39.41 -43.83 12.06
C THR A 381 -40.95 -43.72 12.28
N ALA A 382 -41.74 -43.96 11.23
CA ALA A 382 -43.16 -44.39 11.18
C ALA A 382 -44.22 -43.73 12.13
N ARG A 383 -45.25 -43.02 11.63
CA ARG A 383 -46.41 -43.50 10.83
C ARG A 383 -47.33 -44.48 11.58
N THR A 384 -48.52 -44.02 12.02
CA THR A 384 -49.84 -44.59 11.61
C THR A 384 -51.10 -43.87 12.17
N LEU A 385 -52.21 -44.03 11.45
CA LEU A 385 -53.64 -43.91 11.85
C LEU A 385 -54.34 -42.53 12.01
N LYS A 386 -54.91 -42.10 10.87
CA LYS A 386 -56.27 -41.49 10.66
C LYS A 386 -57.38 -42.34 11.35
N PRO A 387 -58.68 -41.89 11.54
CA PRO A 387 -59.46 -41.15 10.51
C PRO A 387 -60.69 -40.25 10.86
N SER A 388 -61.00 -39.38 9.88
CA SER A 388 -62.34 -39.02 9.31
C SER A 388 -63.50 -38.40 10.12
N LYS A 389 -64.03 -37.27 9.60
CA LYS A 389 -65.44 -37.03 9.13
C LYS A 389 -65.51 -35.61 8.50
N SER A 390 -65.79 -35.44 7.19
CA SER A 390 -67.10 -35.23 6.51
C SER A 390 -67.82 -33.90 6.87
N ARG A 391 -68.48 -33.12 5.98
CA ARG A 391 -68.80 -33.29 4.53
C ARG A 391 -69.25 -31.93 3.88
N SER A 392 -68.80 -31.67 2.65
CA SER A 392 -69.48 -31.03 1.49
C SER A 392 -70.58 -29.94 1.63
N ALA A 393 -70.46 -28.85 0.85
CA ALA A 393 -71.26 -28.51 -0.37
C ALA A 393 -71.58 -27.01 -0.56
N GLY A 394 -71.69 -26.56 -1.83
CA GLY A 394 -72.32 -25.28 -2.21
C GLY A 394 -71.56 -24.44 -3.24
N SER A 395 -72.16 -24.18 -4.41
CA SER A 395 -71.58 -23.37 -5.50
C SER A 395 -72.58 -22.34 -6.03
N ARG A 396 -72.09 -21.31 -6.78
CA ARG A 396 -72.65 -20.79 -8.06
C ARG A 396 -72.75 -19.24 -8.24
N ALA A 397 -71.91 -18.73 -9.15
CA ALA A 397 -72.17 -17.73 -10.23
C ALA A 397 -72.27 -16.17 -10.05
N SER A 398 -71.42 -15.51 -10.87
CA SER A 398 -71.68 -14.43 -11.86
C SER A 398 -71.79 -12.92 -11.53
N SER A 399 -71.13 -12.14 -12.41
CA SER A 399 -70.83 -10.68 -12.56
C SER A 399 -72.05 -9.81 -13.03
N PRO A 400 -71.97 -8.58 -13.66
CA PRO A 400 -70.85 -7.78 -14.25
C PRO A 400 -70.90 -6.20 -14.16
N ARG A 401 -69.87 -5.50 -14.71
CA ARG A 401 -69.92 -4.27 -15.59
C ARG A 401 -68.49 -3.83 -15.98
N SER A 402 -68.06 -3.97 -17.26
CA SER A 402 -67.96 -2.95 -18.35
C SER A 402 -66.76 -1.97 -18.24
N SER A 403 -65.96 -1.65 -19.29
CA SER A 403 -66.12 -1.80 -20.76
C SER A 403 -64.80 -1.67 -21.57
N PHE A 404 -64.72 -2.42 -22.69
CA PHE A 404 -64.11 -2.23 -24.06
C PHE A 404 -63.17 -1.02 -24.38
N LEU A 405 -62.25 -1.05 -25.36
CA LEU A 405 -62.30 -1.60 -26.74
C LEU A 405 -60.93 -2.09 -27.31
N LEU A 406 -60.98 -2.92 -28.38
CA LEU A 406 -59.88 -3.28 -29.30
C LEU A 406 -60.42 -3.38 -30.74
N PRO A 407 -59.62 -3.04 -31.78
CA PRO A 407 -59.11 -3.98 -32.81
C PRO A 407 -57.66 -3.59 -33.27
N SER A 408 -56.94 -4.10 -34.31
CA SER A 408 -56.77 -5.38 -35.07
C SER A 408 -55.65 -5.12 -36.13
N ALA A 409 -54.92 -6.05 -36.79
CA ALA A 409 -54.57 -7.48 -36.63
C ALA A 409 -53.48 -7.84 -37.70
N VAL A 410 -53.45 -9.10 -38.20
CA VAL A 410 -52.77 -9.59 -39.45
C VAL A 410 -51.24 -9.85 -39.44
N GLN A 411 -50.89 -11.07 -39.03
CA GLN A 411 -50.12 -12.12 -39.77
C GLN A 411 -48.78 -11.88 -40.54
N SER A 412 -47.72 -12.46 -39.94
CA SER A 412 -46.87 -13.57 -40.50
C SER A 412 -45.55 -13.32 -41.27
N ALA A 413 -44.67 -14.34 -41.12
CA ALA A 413 -43.59 -14.83 -42.02
C ALA A 413 -42.11 -14.38 -41.84
N ARG A 414 -41.35 -15.25 -41.15
CA ARG A 414 -40.00 -15.84 -41.43
C ARG A 414 -38.74 -15.01 -41.82
N SER A 415 -37.62 -15.52 -41.27
CA SER A 415 -36.22 -15.62 -41.79
C SER A 415 -35.28 -14.40 -41.88
N SER A 416 -34.45 -14.24 -40.82
CA SER A 416 -32.96 -14.29 -40.81
C SER A 416 -32.09 -13.50 -41.83
N ILE A 417 -31.19 -12.65 -41.30
CA ILE A 417 -29.71 -12.60 -41.51
C ILE A 417 -29.13 -11.17 -41.29
N ASN A 418 -28.13 -11.09 -40.40
CA ASN A 418 -26.99 -10.16 -40.24
C ASN A 418 -27.09 -8.60 -40.24
N THR A 419 -26.50 -8.08 -39.15
CA THR A 419 -25.53 -6.95 -39.02
C THR A 419 -25.95 -5.47 -39.01
N SER A 420 -25.24 -4.77 -38.11
CA SER A 420 -24.86 -3.34 -38.12
C SER A 420 -25.71 -2.31 -37.37
N ALA A 421 -25.20 -2.02 -36.16
CA ALA A 421 -24.91 -0.68 -35.64
C ALA A 421 -25.99 0.19 -34.97
N THR A 422 -25.49 0.88 -33.93
CA THR A 422 -25.97 2.17 -33.37
C THR A 422 -27.26 2.18 -32.54
N SER A 423 -27.08 1.94 -31.23
CA SER A 423 -27.83 2.67 -30.20
C SER A 423 -27.02 2.79 -28.91
N THR A 424 -26.71 4.02 -28.51
CA THR A 424 -26.49 4.34 -27.08
C THR A 424 -27.76 3.98 -26.30
N PRO A 425 -27.64 3.49 -25.05
CA PRO A 425 -27.72 4.44 -23.93
C PRO A 425 -26.85 4.10 -22.69
N ILE A 426 -26.43 5.16 -22.00
CA ILE A 426 -26.34 5.28 -20.53
C ILE A 426 -25.66 4.13 -19.75
N PRO A 427 -24.40 4.29 -19.29
CA PRO A 427 -23.81 3.43 -18.28
C PRO A 427 -24.28 3.85 -16.87
N SER A 428 -25.16 3.04 -16.28
CA SER A 428 -25.46 3.08 -14.84
C SER A 428 -24.20 2.79 -14.02
N ARG A 429 -23.93 3.64 -13.01
CA ARG A 429 -22.70 3.56 -12.20
C ARG A 429 -22.65 2.34 -11.26
N SER A 430 -21.45 1.78 -11.25
CA SER A 430 -20.78 1.03 -10.19
C SER A 430 -21.10 1.42 -8.73
N SER A 431 -21.05 0.42 -7.82
CA SER A 431 -20.13 0.43 -6.67
C SER A 431 -20.21 -0.84 -5.79
N SER A 432 -19.11 -1.61 -5.74
CA SER A 432 -18.52 -2.02 -4.45
C SER A 432 -17.67 -0.84 -3.95
N PRO A 433 -17.32 -0.74 -2.65
CA PRO A 433 -15.93 -1.12 -2.30
C PRO A 433 -15.64 -1.56 -0.85
N LEU A 434 -14.99 -2.73 -0.73
CA LEU A 434 -13.71 -2.95 -0.03
C LEU A 434 -13.62 -2.56 1.50
N PRO A 435 -12.43 -2.28 2.11
CA PRO A 435 -11.92 -3.06 3.24
C PRO A 435 -11.90 -2.23 4.55
N GLN A 436 -11.25 -2.62 5.67
CA GLN A 436 -9.83 -2.28 5.88
C GLN A 436 -9.20 -2.95 7.13
N PHE A 437 -7.95 -3.43 6.99
CA PHE A 437 -6.80 -3.19 7.89
C PHE A 437 -6.64 -3.90 9.25
N ARG A 438 -5.36 -4.13 9.58
CA ARG A 438 -4.77 -3.92 10.91
C ARG A 438 -3.41 -3.23 10.75
N HIS A 439 -3.07 -2.37 11.71
CA HIS A 439 -1.75 -1.78 11.88
C HIS A 439 -0.86 -2.66 12.76
N SER A 440 0.47 -2.48 12.64
CA SER A 440 1.46 -2.94 13.61
C SER A 440 2.38 -1.76 13.96
N THR A 441 2.44 -1.40 15.23
CA THR A 441 3.42 -0.45 15.78
C THR A 441 4.77 -1.13 16.05
N ALA A 442 5.81 -0.32 16.25
CA ALA A 442 7.20 -0.76 16.30
C ALA A 442 7.57 -1.61 17.52
N SER A 443 8.59 -2.45 17.36
CA SER A 443 9.42 -2.97 18.46
C SER A 443 10.89 -3.02 18.04
N SER A 444 11.73 -2.28 18.76
CA SER A 444 13.19 -2.38 18.71
C SER A 444 13.69 -3.58 19.51
N SER A 445 14.62 -4.37 18.97
CA SER A 445 15.89 -4.75 19.64
C SER A 445 16.64 -5.87 18.90
N THR A 446 17.89 -5.55 18.52
CA THR A 446 19.10 -6.41 18.52
C THR A 446 19.00 -7.91 18.28
N SER A 447 19.74 -8.37 17.27
CA SER A 447 20.22 -9.75 17.13
C SER A 447 21.17 -10.13 18.27
N ASP A 448 21.25 -11.43 18.60
CA ASP A 448 22.39 -12.23 18.11
C ASP A 448 22.16 -13.75 18.29
N THR A 449 22.81 -14.47 17.38
CA THR A 449 23.19 -15.88 17.26
C THR A 449 23.18 -16.79 18.52
N ASP A 450 23.08 -18.12 18.42
CA ASP A 450 23.50 -19.00 17.31
C ASP A 450 22.72 -20.33 17.18
N SER A 451 23.03 -21.11 16.13
CA SER A 451 22.55 -22.49 15.91
C SER A 451 23.34 -23.51 16.79
N GLU A 452 23.03 -24.81 16.89
CA GLU A 452 23.19 -25.84 15.84
C GLU A 452 22.49 -27.19 16.15
N THR A 453 22.00 -27.83 15.09
CA THR A 453 21.99 -29.27 14.70
C THR A 453 22.13 -30.38 15.79
N THR A 454 21.38 -31.49 15.80
CA THR A 454 21.18 -32.52 14.75
C THR A 454 20.03 -33.50 15.13
N SER A 455 19.66 -34.44 14.24
CA SER A 455 18.80 -35.62 14.50
C SER A 455 19.38 -36.84 13.73
N PRO A 456 18.87 -38.11 13.81
CA PRO A 456 17.81 -38.69 14.66
C PRO A 456 18.10 -40.13 15.22
N LEU A 457 17.08 -40.75 15.85
CA LEU A 457 16.78 -42.22 15.99
C LEU A 457 17.35 -43.13 17.12
N LEU A 458 16.39 -43.91 17.69
CA LEU A 458 16.43 -45.25 18.34
C LEU A 458 16.96 -45.49 19.79
N ARG A 459 16.01 -45.37 20.74
CA ARG A 459 15.56 -46.33 21.81
C ARG A 459 16.54 -47.30 22.52
N ALA A 460 16.43 -47.29 23.87
CA ALA A 460 16.89 -48.28 24.88
C ALA A 460 18.41 -48.24 25.23
N SER A 461 18.86 -48.43 26.48
CA SER A 461 18.22 -48.93 27.71
C SER A 461 18.89 -48.46 29.03
N ALA A 462 18.10 -48.47 30.12
CA ALA A 462 18.47 -48.84 31.51
C ALA A 462 19.58 -48.10 32.33
N HIS A 463 19.10 -47.36 33.35
CA HIS A 463 19.46 -47.49 34.79
C HIS A 463 20.92 -47.33 35.29
N ARG A 464 21.16 -46.23 36.03
CA ARG A 464 21.47 -46.16 37.49
C ARG A 464 21.48 -44.66 37.89
N ARG A 465 20.64 -44.19 38.83
CA ARG A 465 20.81 -44.17 40.32
C ARG A 465 22.14 -43.52 40.74
N SER A 466 22.22 -42.58 41.70
CA SER A 466 21.23 -42.03 42.66
C SER A 466 21.84 -40.83 43.43
N PHE A 467 21.03 -40.12 44.24
CA PHE A 467 21.38 -39.14 45.30
C PHE A 467 21.70 -37.70 44.80
N TRP A 468 21.05 -36.60 45.22
CA TRP A 468 20.67 -36.08 46.56
C TRP A 468 21.90 -35.84 47.46
N SER A 469 22.03 -34.81 48.31
CA SER A 469 21.13 -33.71 48.71
C SER A 469 21.94 -32.49 49.23
N ASN A 470 21.30 -31.31 49.27
CA ASN A 470 21.40 -30.22 50.25
C ASN A 470 22.70 -29.50 50.73
N ASP A 471 22.46 -28.20 50.99
CA ASP A 471 22.91 -27.37 52.12
C ASP A 471 24.34 -26.79 52.25
N SER A 472 24.37 -25.48 51.98
CA SER A 472 24.77 -24.41 52.93
C SER A 472 26.26 -24.10 53.24
N ASN A 473 26.58 -22.81 53.02
CA ASN A 473 27.35 -21.90 53.88
C ASN A 473 28.81 -22.19 54.36
N LYS A 474 29.66 -21.17 54.09
CA LYS A 474 30.93 -20.77 54.77
C LYS A 474 32.15 -21.70 54.64
N TRP A 475 33.40 -21.27 54.91
CA TRP A 475 34.17 -20.03 54.63
C TRP A 475 35.64 -20.32 55.06
N TRP A 476 36.66 -19.79 54.35
CA TRP A 476 38.11 -19.86 54.69
C TRP A 476 38.78 -21.27 54.58
N SER A 477 40.08 -21.44 54.31
CA SER A 477 41.10 -20.59 53.65
C SER A 477 42.35 -21.41 53.26
N MET A 478 43.04 -21.01 52.17
CA MET A 478 44.51 -21.01 51.93
C MET A 478 45.40 -22.11 52.55
N SER A 479 46.37 -22.75 51.87
CA SER A 479 47.04 -22.55 50.55
C SER A 479 47.83 -23.87 50.26
N ARG A 480 48.64 -24.12 49.21
CA ARG A 480 49.47 -23.28 48.32
C ARG A 480 50.10 -24.20 47.24
N ARG A 481 50.17 -23.82 45.95
CA ARG A 481 51.42 -23.77 45.10
C ARG A 481 51.22 -23.78 43.58
N ARG A 482 52.09 -22.98 42.94
CA ARG A 482 52.69 -23.05 41.59
C ARG A 482 51.87 -22.70 40.32
N ARG A 483 52.14 -21.47 39.87
CA ARG A 483 52.60 -21.08 38.51
C ARG A 483 51.74 -21.50 37.30
N ARG A 484 51.05 -20.51 36.72
CA ARG A 484 51.32 -20.07 35.34
C ARG A 484 51.15 -18.55 35.23
N ARG A 485 51.56 -17.98 34.09
CA ARG A 485 52.01 -16.60 33.92
C ARG A 485 51.19 -15.98 32.80
N ASP A 486 50.26 -15.08 33.13
CA ASP A 486 49.91 -13.89 32.33
C ASP A 486 48.91 -12.98 33.08
N GLY A 487 49.45 -11.95 33.75
CA GLY A 487 48.70 -11.00 34.60
C GLY A 487 49.04 -9.53 34.32
N ARG A 488 49.59 -9.23 33.13
CA ARG A 488 50.03 -7.87 32.76
C ARG A 488 48.93 -6.98 32.17
N ILE A 489 47.90 -7.58 31.57
CA ILE A 489 46.78 -6.84 30.95
C ILE A 489 45.84 -6.26 32.03
N VAL A 490 45.38 -7.11 32.96
CA VAL A 490 44.45 -6.73 34.05
C VAL A 490 45.02 -5.64 34.96
N THR A 491 46.33 -5.66 35.25
CA THR A 491 47.00 -4.64 36.06
C THR A 491 47.21 -3.31 35.31
N SER A 492 47.27 -3.33 33.97
CA SER A 492 47.38 -2.13 33.14
C SER A 492 46.02 -1.43 32.97
N LEU A 493 44.95 -2.19 32.74
CA LEU A 493 43.56 -1.67 32.73
C LEU A 493 43.16 -1.03 34.07
N LYS A 494 43.59 -1.59 35.21
CA LYS A 494 43.37 -1.00 36.54
C LYS A 494 44.17 0.28 36.81
N LYS A 495 45.25 0.52 36.07
CA LYS A 495 46.00 1.79 36.10
C LYS A 495 45.38 2.83 35.16
N TRP A 496 44.96 2.41 33.96
CA TRP A 496 44.28 3.27 32.99
C TRP A 496 42.95 3.84 33.51
N SER A 497 42.07 3.01 34.09
CA SER A 497 40.82 3.49 34.70
C SER A 497 41.07 4.50 35.84
N ARG A 498 42.07 4.26 36.70
CA ARG A 498 42.47 5.20 37.76
C ARG A 498 43.14 6.47 37.27
N TRP A 499 43.70 6.47 36.05
CA TRP A 499 44.23 7.66 35.39
C TRP A 499 43.09 8.48 34.75
N LEU A 500 42.16 7.81 34.05
CA LEU A 500 40.97 8.45 33.48
C LEU A 500 40.12 9.17 34.54
N CYS A 501 39.77 8.50 35.64
CA CYS A 501 38.98 9.11 36.73
C CYS A 501 39.73 10.20 37.53
N ARG A 502 41.01 10.45 37.24
CA ARG A 502 41.83 11.52 37.85
C ARG A 502 42.20 12.62 36.86
N HIS A 503 41.79 12.51 35.60
CA HIS A 503 42.01 13.53 34.58
C HIS A 503 41.22 14.81 34.93
N PRO A 504 41.76 16.03 34.73
CA PRO A 504 41.09 17.27 35.12
C PRO A 504 39.77 17.54 34.38
N PHE A 505 39.55 16.89 33.24
CA PHE A 505 38.31 16.94 32.46
C PHE A 505 37.27 15.88 32.88
N PHE A 506 37.54 15.06 33.90
CA PHE A 506 36.58 14.05 34.37
C PHE A 506 35.59 14.71 35.36
N PRO A 507 34.29 14.80 35.04
CA PRO A 507 33.33 15.55 35.85
C PRO A 507 33.12 14.90 37.21
N ARG A 508 33.19 15.71 38.28
CA ARG A 508 33.03 15.27 39.67
C ARG A 508 31.72 15.73 40.32
N GLN A 509 30.95 16.59 39.65
CA GLN A 509 29.67 17.09 40.13
C GLN A 509 28.54 16.45 39.32
N PRO A 510 27.37 16.17 39.92
CA PRO A 510 26.27 15.49 39.22
C PRO A 510 25.83 16.25 37.95
N ILE A 511 25.81 17.59 38.00
CA ILE A 511 25.47 18.45 36.85
C ILE A 511 26.48 18.27 35.71
N THR A 512 27.78 18.23 35.99
CA THR A 512 28.81 18.07 34.95
C THR A 512 28.86 16.64 34.40
N ILE A 513 28.51 15.62 35.20
CA ILE A 513 28.32 14.25 34.72
C ILE A 513 27.17 14.19 33.72
N ILE A 514 25.99 14.73 34.08
CA ILE A 514 24.81 14.79 33.20
C ILE A 514 25.15 15.55 31.90
N LEU A 515 25.82 16.71 31.99
CA LEU A 515 26.22 17.48 30.81
C LEU A 515 27.15 16.69 29.88
N THR A 516 28.13 15.93 30.41
CA THR A 516 28.99 15.08 29.57
C THR A 516 28.25 13.90 28.94
N LEU A 517 27.26 13.32 29.63
CA LEU A 517 26.42 12.26 29.05
C LEU A 517 25.56 12.80 27.92
N ILE A 518 24.98 14.00 28.08
CA ILE A 518 24.24 14.70 27.02
C ILE A 518 25.17 14.99 25.82
N LEU A 519 26.37 15.53 26.06
CA LEU A 519 27.35 15.80 24.99
C LEU A 519 27.73 14.53 24.24
N LEU A 520 27.96 13.41 24.94
CA LEU A 520 28.26 12.11 24.31
C LEU A 520 27.06 11.53 23.56
N SER A 521 25.82 11.72 24.05
CA SER A 521 24.62 11.33 23.29
C SER A 521 24.44 12.17 22.02
N VAL A 522 24.68 13.48 22.09
CA VAL A 522 24.63 14.36 20.91
C VAL A 522 25.74 13.99 19.92
N PHE A 523 26.96 13.67 20.40
CA PHE A 523 28.06 13.22 19.55
C PHE A 523 27.77 11.87 18.87
N THR A 524 27.21 10.90 19.59
CA THR A 524 26.84 9.60 18.99
C THR A 524 25.68 9.72 18.01
N ILE A 525 24.67 10.57 18.29
CA ILE A 525 23.61 10.92 17.33
C ILE A 525 24.21 11.61 16.10
N PHE A 526 25.09 12.59 16.28
CA PHE A 526 25.75 13.28 15.16
C PHE A 526 26.59 12.33 14.31
N VAL A 527 27.42 11.47 14.91
CA VAL A 527 28.24 10.49 14.19
C VAL A 527 27.38 9.44 13.48
N THR A 528 26.28 8.98 14.08
CA THR A 528 25.36 8.03 13.42
C THR A 528 24.61 8.67 12.26
N LEU A 529 24.12 9.91 12.40
CA LEU A 529 23.52 10.67 11.29
C LEU A 529 24.54 10.98 10.18
N LEU A 530 25.77 11.34 10.54
CA LEU A 530 26.85 11.59 9.59
C LEU A 530 27.26 10.31 8.84
N LEU A 531 27.36 9.18 9.54
CA LEU A 531 27.61 7.87 8.89
C LEU A 531 26.44 7.46 8.01
N MET A 532 25.20 7.64 8.46
CA MET A 532 24.00 7.38 7.65
C MET A 532 24.00 8.24 6.37
N TYR A 533 24.38 9.51 6.47
CA TYR A 533 24.50 10.42 5.33
C TYR A 533 25.64 10.05 4.38
N ILE A 534 26.85 9.77 4.89
CA ILE A 534 28.02 9.40 4.09
C ILE A 534 27.85 8.02 3.42
N LEU A 535 27.17 7.09 4.08
CA LEU A 535 26.94 5.73 3.59
C LEU A 535 25.66 5.60 2.76
N ASN A 536 24.81 6.63 2.67
CA ASN A 536 23.65 6.63 1.80
C ASN A 536 24.12 6.68 0.32
N PRO A 537 23.91 5.62 -0.48
CA PRO A 537 24.24 5.66 -1.90
C PRO A 537 23.28 6.59 -2.67
N ASP A 538 22.06 6.74 -2.18
CA ASP A 538 20.94 7.40 -2.86
C ASP A 538 20.86 8.89 -2.45
N LYS A 539 22.01 9.54 -2.27
CA LYS A 539 22.13 10.96 -1.89
C LYS A 539 22.09 11.91 -3.09
N ASP A 540 22.51 11.42 -4.25
CA ASP A 540 22.59 12.16 -5.52
C ASP A 540 21.72 11.44 -6.57
N PRO A 541 21.06 12.15 -7.51
CA PRO A 541 20.27 11.52 -8.55
C PRO A 541 21.15 10.79 -9.58
N LEU A 542 20.63 9.70 -10.16
CA LEU A 542 21.39 8.92 -11.13
C LEU A 542 21.46 9.62 -12.51
N PRO A 543 22.59 9.53 -13.21
CA PRO A 543 22.79 10.15 -14.53
C PRO A 543 22.11 9.34 -15.65
N TRP A 544 20.79 9.17 -15.58
CA TRP A 544 20.01 8.33 -16.50
C TRP A 544 20.16 8.74 -17.97
N ARG A 545 20.31 10.04 -18.25
CA ARG A 545 20.54 10.54 -19.62
C ARG A 545 21.87 10.06 -20.19
N ALA A 546 22.90 9.88 -19.34
CA ALA A 546 24.19 9.31 -19.74
C ALA A 546 24.10 7.80 -20.03
N TYR A 547 23.26 7.06 -19.29
CA TYR A 547 22.98 5.65 -19.58
C TYR A 547 22.22 5.50 -20.90
N CYS A 548 21.24 6.36 -21.15
CA CYS A 548 20.51 6.40 -22.41
C CYS A 548 21.38 6.84 -23.60
N SER A 549 22.29 7.81 -23.43
CA SER A 549 23.17 8.24 -24.52
C SER A 549 24.16 7.14 -24.93
N ALA A 550 24.70 6.40 -23.96
CA ALA A 550 25.60 5.26 -24.18
C ALA A 550 24.91 3.95 -24.63
N SER A 551 23.57 3.86 -24.56
CA SER A 551 22.85 2.65 -24.96
C SER A 551 22.94 2.41 -26.48
N PRO A 552 23.07 1.17 -26.96
CA PRO A 552 23.12 0.87 -28.40
C PRO A 552 21.82 1.28 -29.13
N ALA A 553 21.86 1.29 -30.46
CA ALA A 553 20.66 1.48 -31.26
C ALA A 553 19.80 0.21 -31.23
N PHE A 554 18.48 0.37 -31.03
CA PHE A 554 17.51 -0.74 -31.01
C PHE A 554 16.31 -0.43 -31.94
N PRO A 555 15.65 -1.46 -32.52
CA PRO A 555 16.13 -2.84 -32.64
C PRO A 555 17.34 -2.93 -33.59
N PRO A 556 18.18 -3.97 -33.47
CA PRO A 556 19.16 -4.27 -34.50
C PRO A 556 18.44 -4.74 -35.78
N PRO A 557 19.02 -4.51 -36.97
CA PRO A 557 18.34 -4.72 -38.25
C PRO A 557 18.04 -6.20 -38.55
N ASP A 558 18.68 -7.13 -37.85
CA ASP A 558 18.54 -8.57 -37.98
C ASP A 558 17.56 -9.20 -36.96
N LEU A 559 16.92 -8.40 -36.07
CA LEU A 559 16.04 -8.90 -35.01
C LEU A 559 14.97 -9.90 -35.49
N GLU A 560 14.32 -9.60 -36.62
CA GLU A 560 13.24 -10.44 -37.17
C GLU A 560 13.76 -11.68 -37.91
N SER A 561 15.07 -11.79 -38.15
CA SER A 561 15.71 -13.02 -38.64
C SER A 561 16.09 -13.99 -37.52
N LEU A 562 16.12 -13.52 -36.27
CA LEU A 562 16.43 -14.33 -35.09
C LEU A 562 15.17 -15.06 -34.59
N PRO A 563 15.26 -16.37 -34.24
CA PRO A 563 14.12 -17.08 -33.70
C PRO A 563 13.74 -16.56 -32.30
N PRO A 564 12.43 -16.46 -31.98
CA PRO A 564 11.96 -15.85 -30.74
C PRO A 564 12.37 -16.63 -29.49
N ALA A 565 12.71 -15.88 -28.44
CA ALA A 565 13.13 -16.44 -27.16
C ALA A 565 11.94 -17.04 -26.40
N GLY A 566 12.12 -18.25 -25.89
CA GLY A 566 11.21 -18.89 -24.95
C GLY A 566 11.40 -18.30 -23.56
N VAL A 567 10.40 -17.60 -23.04
CA VAL A 567 10.53 -16.83 -21.79
C VAL A 567 9.42 -17.22 -20.82
N LEU A 568 9.81 -17.77 -19.66
CA LEU A 568 8.91 -17.90 -18.51
C LEU A 568 9.08 -16.68 -17.60
N VAL A 569 8.02 -15.88 -17.46
CA VAL A 569 7.96 -14.73 -16.55
C VAL A 569 7.28 -15.14 -15.24
N GLY A 570 8.07 -15.28 -14.18
CA GLY A 570 7.60 -15.53 -12.81
C GLY A 570 7.38 -14.24 -12.04
N VAL A 571 6.12 -13.82 -11.91
CA VAL A 571 5.72 -12.63 -11.15
C VAL A 571 5.55 -12.98 -9.68
N PHE A 572 6.48 -12.54 -8.83
CA PHE A 572 6.47 -12.76 -7.40
C PHE A 572 5.33 -11.98 -6.76
N SER A 573 4.42 -12.72 -6.13
CA SER A 573 3.23 -12.18 -5.46
C SER A 573 3.01 -12.90 -4.14
N VAL A 574 2.03 -12.45 -3.37
CA VAL A 574 1.61 -13.02 -2.08
C VAL A 574 0.13 -13.37 -2.12
N ASP A 575 -0.30 -14.35 -1.31
CA ASP A 575 -1.69 -14.87 -1.33
C ASP A 575 -2.78 -13.77 -1.35
N SER A 576 -2.65 -12.73 -0.52
CA SER A 576 -3.61 -11.61 -0.44
C SER A 576 -3.60 -10.62 -1.61
N ALA A 577 -2.59 -10.64 -2.49
CA ALA A 577 -2.42 -9.65 -3.58
C ALA A 577 -3.25 -9.95 -4.84
N TYR A 578 -4.49 -10.44 -4.68
CA TYR A 578 -5.39 -10.79 -5.80
C TYR A 578 -5.61 -9.61 -6.76
N GLU A 579 -5.83 -8.39 -6.25
CA GLU A 579 -6.03 -7.20 -7.08
C GLU A 579 -4.80 -6.92 -7.98
N ARG A 580 -3.58 -7.14 -7.48
CA ARG A 580 -2.35 -6.93 -8.27
C ARG A 580 -2.21 -7.97 -9.37
N ARG A 581 -2.48 -9.24 -9.07
CA ARG A 581 -2.52 -10.29 -10.09
C ARG A 581 -3.59 -10.03 -11.14
N SER A 582 -4.77 -9.58 -10.72
CA SER A 582 -5.85 -9.18 -11.63
C SER A 582 -5.43 -8.04 -12.54
N LEU A 583 -4.83 -6.96 -12.01
CA LEU A 583 -4.30 -5.85 -12.82
C LEU A 583 -3.23 -6.31 -13.82
N VAL A 584 -2.27 -7.15 -13.42
CA VAL A 584 -1.27 -7.74 -14.32
C VAL A 584 -1.95 -8.49 -15.47
N ARG A 585 -2.91 -9.40 -15.16
CA ARG A 585 -3.66 -10.18 -16.16
C ARG A 585 -4.40 -9.30 -17.17
N THR A 586 -5.11 -8.27 -16.70
CA THR A 586 -5.97 -7.41 -17.55
C THR A 586 -5.23 -6.28 -18.23
N THR A 587 -3.94 -6.09 -17.95
CA THR A 587 -3.09 -5.07 -18.60
C THR A 587 -1.95 -5.75 -19.35
N TRP A 588 -0.69 -5.50 -19.00
CA TRP A 588 0.47 -5.83 -19.84
C TRP A 588 0.68 -7.32 -20.14
N ALA A 589 0.10 -8.26 -19.37
CA ALA A 589 0.24 -9.68 -19.66
C ALA A 589 -0.58 -10.11 -20.90
N SER A 590 -1.77 -9.53 -21.09
CA SER A 590 -2.70 -9.86 -22.20
C SER A 590 -2.78 -8.79 -23.28
N HIS A 591 -2.50 -7.53 -22.96
CA HIS A 591 -2.75 -6.41 -23.86
C HIS A 591 -1.91 -6.47 -25.14
N VAL A 592 -2.58 -6.35 -26.30
CA VAL A 592 -1.98 -6.48 -27.64
C VAL A 592 -0.74 -5.60 -27.79
N ARG A 593 -0.80 -4.34 -27.36
CA ARG A 593 0.33 -3.39 -27.42
C ARG A 593 1.58 -3.83 -26.65
N SER A 594 1.41 -4.57 -25.55
CA SER A 594 2.51 -5.15 -24.78
C SER A 594 3.13 -6.34 -25.51
N ARG A 595 2.28 -7.15 -26.17
CA ARG A 595 2.68 -8.41 -26.82
C ARG A 595 3.27 -8.25 -28.23
N ASN A 596 2.82 -7.26 -28.99
CA ASN A 596 3.15 -7.10 -30.41
C ASN A 596 4.20 -6.01 -30.68
N GLY A 597 4.30 -5.01 -29.80
CA GLY A 597 5.05 -3.78 -30.06
C GLY A 597 4.17 -2.67 -30.68
N ALA A 598 4.81 -1.64 -31.22
CA ALA A 598 4.21 -0.43 -31.80
C ALA A 598 3.88 -0.56 -33.30
N GLY A 599 3.07 0.37 -33.81
CA GLY A 599 2.59 0.34 -35.19
C GLY A 599 1.74 -0.91 -35.44
N ASP A 600 1.89 -1.50 -36.62
CA ASP A 600 1.18 -2.73 -37.01
C ASP A 600 1.59 -3.96 -36.15
N GLY A 601 2.70 -3.88 -35.39
CA GLY A 601 3.17 -4.95 -34.54
C GLY A 601 3.80 -6.11 -35.31
N ASP A 602 3.79 -7.31 -34.71
CA ASP A 602 4.23 -8.58 -35.31
C ASP A 602 3.17 -9.69 -35.12
N ASP A 603 1.90 -9.35 -34.95
CA ASP A 603 0.80 -10.27 -34.58
C ASP A 603 1.08 -11.14 -33.32
N GLY A 604 2.05 -10.75 -32.49
CA GLY A 604 2.48 -11.49 -31.31
C GLY A 604 3.42 -12.66 -31.63
N LEU A 605 3.99 -12.71 -32.85
CA LEU A 605 4.96 -13.73 -33.27
C LEU A 605 6.20 -13.74 -32.39
N GLY A 606 6.70 -12.56 -31.97
CA GLY A 606 7.86 -12.46 -31.08
C GLY A 606 7.57 -12.97 -29.67
N THR A 607 6.44 -12.59 -29.09
CA THR A 607 6.02 -13.07 -27.76
C THR A 607 5.27 -14.41 -27.80
N SER A 608 5.32 -15.14 -28.91
CA SER A 608 4.65 -16.43 -29.12
C SER A 608 5.07 -17.51 -28.13
N ARG A 609 6.28 -17.38 -27.55
CA ARG A 609 6.86 -18.30 -26.57
C ARG A 609 7.02 -17.66 -25.18
N THR A 610 6.34 -16.53 -24.93
CA THR A 610 6.40 -15.78 -23.68
C THR A 610 5.16 -16.03 -22.83
N ILE A 611 5.34 -16.63 -21.66
CA ILE A 611 4.26 -17.01 -20.73
C ILE A 611 4.47 -16.35 -19.37
N VAL A 612 3.37 -15.95 -18.72
CA VAL A 612 3.41 -15.24 -17.43
C VAL A 612 2.70 -16.08 -16.37
N ARG A 613 3.36 -16.28 -15.22
CA ARG A 613 2.85 -17.06 -14.08
C ARG A 613 3.15 -16.35 -12.77
N PHE A 614 2.23 -16.40 -11.82
CA PHE A 614 2.39 -15.81 -10.48
C PHE A 614 3.05 -16.81 -9.52
N VAL A 615 4.05 -16.36 -8.76
CA VAL A 615 4.88 -17.21 -7.90
C VAL A 615 4.68 -16.83 -6.44
N MET A 616 4.18 -17.78 -5.64
CA MET A 616 4.02 -17.65 -4.20
C MET A 616 4.44 -18.94 -3.49
N GLY A 617 4.77 -18.86 -2.20
CA GLY A 617 4.87 -20.01 -1.32
C GLY A 617 3.49 -20.55 -0.95
N GLU A 618 3.46 -21.46 0.03
CA GLU A 618 2.23 -22.02 0.57
C GLU A 618 1.32 -20.90 1.11
N PRO A 619 0.06 -20.79 0.60
CA PRO A 619 -0.86 -19.76 1.03
C PRO A 619 -1.31 -20.00 2.47
N ARG A 620 -1.66 -18.93 3.19
CA ARG A 620 -2.21 -19.05 4.53
C ARG A 620 -3.56 -19.79 4.48
N LYS A 621 -3.89 -20.51 5.56
CA LYS A 621 -5.12 -21.34 5.66
C LYS A 621 -6.42 -20.56 5.38
N ASP A 622 -6.45 -19.26 5.64
CA ASP A 622 -7.59 -18.38 5.34
C ASP A 622 -7.68 -17.99 3.85
N GLN A 623 -6.56 -17.97 3.12
CA GLN A 623 -6.51 -17.67 1.68
C GLN A 623 -6.50 -18.92 0.80
N GLU A 624 -6.17 -20.10 1.33
CA GLU A 624 -6.00 -21.36 0.57
C GLU A 624 -7.19 -21.66 -0.37
N ARG A 625 -8.44 -21.52 0.11
CA ARG A 625 -9.65 -21.72 -0.72
C ARG A 625 -9.76 -20.68 -1.85
N ARG A 626 -9.38 -19.43 -1.61
CA ARG A 626 -9.41 -18.36 -2.63
C ARG A 626 -8.33 -18.59 -3.69
N ILE A 627 -7.12 -18.96 -3.28
CA ILE A 627 -6.03 -19.31 -4.20
C ILE A 627 -6.38 -20.55 -5.03
N ARG A 628 -7.00 -21.56 -4.43
CA ARG A 628 -7.50 -22.75 -5.17
C ARG A 628 -8.51 -22.36 -6.27
N LEU A 629 -9.50 -21.53 -5.95
CA LEU A 629 -10.46 -21.04 -6.95
C LEU A 629 -9.79 -20.18 -8.02
N GLU A 630 -8.82 -19.34 -7.64
CA GLU A 630 -8.04 -18.53 -8.57
C GLU A 630 -7.20 -19.41 -9.52
N MET A 631 -6.58 -20.47 -9.01
CA MET A 631 -5.87 -21.48 -9.81
C MET A 631 -6.79 -22.18 -10.81
N GLU A 632 -7.96 -22.65 -10.36
CA GLU A 632 -8.97 -23.30 -11.20
C GLU A 632 -9.50 -22.36 -12.30
N THR A 633 -9.57 -21.05 -12.02
CA THR A 633 -10.09 -20.04 -12.95
C THR A 633 -9.05 -19.61 -13.99
N TYR A 634 -7.79 -19.38 -13.59
CA TYR A 634 -6.77 -18.71 -14.41
C TYR A 634 -5.58 -19.59 -14.81
N ASN A 635 -5.39 -20.77 -14.21
CA ASN A 635 -4.29 -21.72 -14.51
C ASN A 635 -2.87 -21.11 -14.49
N ASP A 636 -2.66 -20.05 -13.72
CA ASP A 636 -1.47 -19.20 -13.82
C ASP A 636 -0.65 -19.03 -12.53
N ILE A 637 -1.02 -19.72 -11.43
CA ILE A 637 -0.29 -19.65 -10.15
C ILE A 637 0.61 -20.88 -9.96
N ILE A 638 1.86 -20.61 -9.58
CA ILE A 638 2.85 -21.57 -9.11
C ILE A 638 2.94 -21.44 -7.59
N ILE A 639 2.54 -22.49 -6.87
CA ILE A 639 2.77 -22.63 -5.43
C ILE A 639 4.08 -23.38 -5.21
N LEU A 640 5.02 -22.73 -4.53
CA LEU A 640 6.29 -23.32 -4.10
C LEU A 640 6.10 -24.03 -2.75
N PRO A 641 6.74 -25.20 -2.52
CA PRO A 641 6.60 -26.00 -1.29
C PRO A 641 7.45 -25.44 -0.14
N ILE A 642 7.19 -24.18 0.22
CA ILE A 642 7.83 -23.42 1.30
C ILE A 642 6.81 -22.41 1.87
N PRO A 643 6.91 -22.01 3.14
CA PRO A 643 6.13 -20.88 3.66
C PRO A 643 6.43 -19.60 2.87
N GLU A 644 5.41 -18.78 2.57
CA GLU A 644 5.60 -17.50 1.87
C GLU A 644 6.59 -16.58 2.62
N ASN A 645 7.60 -16.09 1.88
CA ASN A 645 8.69 -15.28 2.41
C ASN A 645 9.42 -14.52 1.29
N MET A 646 10.07 -13.40 1.62
CA MET A 646 10.93 -12.69 0.66
C MET A 646 12.39 -13.19 0.70
N ASN A 647 12.98 -13.27 1.90
CA ASN A 647 14.44 -13.41 2.10
C ASN A 647 14.87 -14.79 2.65
N GLY A 648 13.97 -15.76 2.69
CA GLY A 648 14.14 -17.10 3.24
C GLY A 648 14.32 -18.21 2.20
N GLY A 649 14.68 -17.86 0.96
CA GLY A 649 14.99 -18.81 -0.11
C GLY A 649 13.95 -18.95 -1.23
N LYS A 650 12.89 -18.14 -1.25
CA LYS A 650 11.83 -18.18 -2.29
C LYS A 650 12.38 -18.26 -3.71
N THR A 651 13.37 -17.44 -4.03
CA THR A 651 13.99 -17.38 -5.37
C THR A 651 14.83 -18.60 -5.74
N HIS A 652 15.57 -19.18 -4.79
CA HIS A 652 16.25 -20.44 -5.03
C HIS A 652 15.24 -21.57 -5.27
N THR A 653 14.15 -21.62 -4.49
CA THR A 653 13.07 -22.60 -4.67
C THR A 653 12.34 -22.40 -6.00
N PHE A 654 12.12 -21.15 -6.43
CA PHE A 654 11.56 -20.84 -7.75
C PHE A 654 12.45 -21.36 -8.89
N TYR A 655 13.76 -21.08 -8.87
CA TYR A 655 14.67 -21.59 -9.91
C TYR A 655 14.84 -23.11 -9.85
N SER A 656 14.82 -23.69 -8.65
CA SER A 656 14.79 -25.17 -8.46
C SER A 656 13.53 -25.80 -9.05
N TRP A 657 12.37 -25.17 -8.86
CA TRP A 657 11.11 -25.59 -9.47
C TRP A 657 11.17 -25.41 -10.99
N ALA A 658 11.69 -24.28 -11.48
CA ALA A 658 11.73 -23.94 -12.90
C ALA A 658 12.63 -24.91 -13.68
N ALA A 659 13.82 -25.24 -13.17
CA ALA A 659 14.75 -26.22 -13.75
C ALA A 659 14.10 -27.60 -14.05
N LEU A 660 13.03 -27.94 -13.32
CA LEU A 660 12.29 -29.19 -13.48
C LEU A 660 10.98 -29.00 -14.26
N ASN A 661 10.22 -27.94 -13.97
CA ASN A 661 8.81 -27.81 -14.36
C ASN A 661 8.49 -26.64 -15.30
N ALA A 662 9.46 -25.77 -15.64
CA ALA A 662 9.24 -24.71 -16.60
C ALA A 662 9.25 -25.25 -18.03
N TRP A 663 8.21 -24.89 -18.79
CA TRP A 663 7.98 -25.28 -20.18
C TRP A 663 7.37 -24.08 -20.91
N VAL A 664 7.71 -23.87 -22.17
CA VAL A 664 7.18 -22.81 -23.04
C VAL A 664 6.71 -23.38 -24.38
N PRO A 665 5.84 -22.68 -25.11
CA PRO A 665 5.55 -23.02 -26.49
C PRO A 665 6.81 -23.24 -27.35
N PRO A 666 6.77 -24.17 -28.32
CA PRO A 666 7.85 -24.36 -29.29
C PRO A 666 7.94 -23.15 -30.25
N VAL A 667 8.97 -23.12 -31.09
CA VAL A 667 8.98 -22.23 -32.26
C VAL A 667 7.98 -22.81 -33.27
N TYR A 668 6.87 -22.11 -33.47
CA TYR A 668 5.79 -22.51 -34.38
C TYR A 668 6.22 -22.39 -35.85
N PRO A 669 5.83 -23.32 -36.76
CA PRO A 669 6.20 -23.28 -38.18
C PRO A 669 5.81 -21.98 -38.90
N GLU A 670 4.72 -21.36 -38.48
CA GLU A 670 4.18 -20.08 -38.96
C GLU A 670 5.18 -18.92 -38.85
N ILE A 671 6.17 -19.03 -37.96
CA ILE A 671 7.21 -18.01 -37.73
C ILE A 671 8.27 -18.05 -38.85
N GLY A 672 8.38 -19.12 -39.62
CA GLY A 672 9.31 -19.24 -40.76
C GLY A 672 10.80 -19.37 -40.39
N VAL A 673 11.18 -19.17 -39.13
CA VAL A 673 12.56 -19.26 -38.63
C VAL A 673 12.78 -20.59 -37.90
N LYS A 674 13.93 -21.24 -38.13
CA LYS A 674 14.30 -22.49 -37.45
C LYS A 674 14.84 -22.20 -36.04
N PRO A 675 14.48 -23.02 -35.02
CA PRO A 675 15.02 -22.87 -33.67
C PRO A 675 16.54 -23.13 -33.64
N HIS A 676 17.25 -22.41 -32.75
CA HIS A 676 18.67 -22.65 -32.52
C HIS A 676 18.88 -23.91 -31.64
N PRO A 677 19.85 -24.79 -31.96
CA PRO A 677 20.02 -26.07 -31.26
C PRO A 677 20.84 -25.93 -29.97
N PHE A 678 20.23 -25.44 -28.90
CA PHE A 678 20.78 -25.53 -27.53
C PHE A 678 20.67 -26.94 -26.95
N SER A 679 21.51 -27.31 -25.98
CA SER A 679 21.55 -28.68 -25.42
C SER A 679 20.24 -29.10 -24.74
N TYR A 680 19.45 -28.13 -24.28
CA TYR A 680 18.15 -28.33 -23.65
C TYR A 680 16.96 -28.35 -24.62
N SER A 681 17.13 -27.91 -25.88
CA SER A 681 16.03 -27.75 -26.85
C SER A 681 15.30 -29.05 -27.18
N ASN A 682 15.98 -30.20 -27.09
CA ASN A 682 15.40 -31.52 -27.38
C ASN A 682 14.48 -32.06 -26.26
N ARG A 683 14.36 -31.37 -25.12
CA ARG A 683 13.49 -31.78 -24.01
C ARG A 683 12.12 -31.14 -24.19
N SER A 684 11.09 -31.99 -24.35
CA SER A 684 9.71 -31.55 -24.47
C SER A 684 8.77 -32.20 -23.44
N PHE A 685 7.60 -31.59 -23.28
CA PHE A 685 6.53 -32.01 -22.37
C PHE A 685 5.16 -31.68 -23.00
N PRO A 686 4.09 -32.47 -22.73
CA PRO A 686 2.75 -32.12 -23.18
C PRO A 686 2.33 -30.73 -22.68
N PRO A 687 1.64 -29.89 -23.48
CA PRO A 687 1.31 -28.54 -23.05
C PRO A 687 0.47 -28.52 -21.76
N PRO A 688 0.81 -27.68 -20.77
CA PRO A 688 0.03 -27.50 -19.56
C PRO A 688 -1.29 -26.76 -19.86
N PRO A 689 -2.24 -26.72 -18.91
CA PRO A 689 -3.39 -25.83 -19.00
C PRO A 689 -2.97 -24.38 -19.26
N LEU A 690 -3.60 -23.76 -20.26
CA LEU A 690 -3.29 -22.38 -20.67
C LEU A 690 -3.98 -21.37 -19.75
N ALA A 691 -3.28 -20.28 -19.47
CA ALA A 691 -3.82 -19.11 -18.83
C ALA A 691 -4.53 -18.20 -19.85
N PRO A 692 -5.51 -17.36 -19.46
CA PRO A 692 -6.21 -16.47 -20.39
C PRO A 692 -5.32 -15.44 -21.10
N HIS A 693 -4.16 -15.11 -20.53
CA HIS A 693 -3.16 -14.18 -21.09
C HIS A 693 -1.96 -14.89 -21.75
N ASP A 694 -2.05 -16.19 -22.00
CA ASP A 694 -1.03 -16.91 -22.78
C ASP A 694 -1.08 -16.52 -24.27
N PRO A 695 0.02 -16.73 -25.03
CA PRO A 695 0.09 -16.30 -26.42
C PRO A 695 -1.03 -16.90 -27.29
N ILE A 696 -1.58 -16.09 -28.21
CA ILE A 696 -2.67 -16.50 -29.12
C ILE A 696 -2.30 -17.76 -29.93
N LEU A 697 -1.04 -17.91 -30.34
CA LEU A 697 -0.59 -19.12 -31.04
C LEU A 697 -0.69 -20.39 -30.19
N ALA A 698 -0.44 -20.32 -28.87
CA ALA A 698 -0.60 -21.47 -27.98
C ALA A 698 -2.08 -21.89 -27.85
N HIS A 699 -3.01 -20.94 -27.85
CA HIS A 699 -4.45 -21.24 -27.92
C HIS A 699 -4.82 -21.88 -29.26
N LYS A 700 -4.38 -21.31 -30.39
CA LYS A 700 -4.62 -21.90 -31.74
C LYS A 700 -4.08 -23.33 -31.86
N ASP A 701 -2.88 -23.57 -31.35
CA ASP A 701 -2.22 -24.89 -31.31
C ASP A 701 -3.00 -25.91 -30.47
N ARG A 702 -3.45 -25.52 -29.26
CA ARG A 702 -4.35 -26.35 -28.43
C ARG A 702 -5.65 -26.67 -29.16
N ASP A 703 -6.26 -25.66 -29.76
CA ASP A 703 -7.58 -25.77 -30.39
C ASP A 703 -7.53 -26.50 -31.75
N SER A 704 -6.32 -26.74 -32.31
CA SER A 704 -6.09 -27.59 -33.49
C SER A 704 -6.41 -29.08 -33.28
N GLY A 705 -6.52 -29.53 -32.02
CA GLY A 705 -6.71 -30.93 -31.65
C GLY A 705 -5.45 -31.80 -31.74
N ARG A 706 -4.29 -31.25 -32.16
CA ARG A 706 -2.98 -31.93 -32.14
C ARG A 706 -1.88 -31.01 -31.61
N PRO A 707 -1.97 -30.58 -30.33
CA PRO A 707 -1.06 -29.60 -29.75
C PRO A 707 0.40 -30.06 -29.79
N VAL A 708 1.29 -29.17 -30.21
CA VAL A 708 2.73 -29.46 -30.28
C VAL A 708 3.34 -29.47 -28.86
N PRO A 709 4.17 -30.47 -28.50
CA PRO A 709 4.84 -30.50 -27.20
C PRO A 709 5.65 -29.23 -26.91
N TRP A 710 5.45 -28.67 -25.72
CA TRP A 710 6.20 -27.53 -25.21
C TRP A 710 7.64 -27.92 -24.89
N VAL A 711 8.56 -26.97 -24.99
CA VAL A 711 10.01 -27.16 -24.81
C VAL A 711 10.52 -26.40 -23.58
N ARG A 712 11.79 -26.57 -23.22
CA ARG A 712 12.40 -25.74 -22.16
C ARG A 712 12.44 -24.26 -22.55
N PRO A 713 12.23 -23.32 -21.60
CA PRO A 713 12.47 -21.91 -21.86
C PRO A 713 13.95 -21.66 -22.12
N ASP A 714 14.25 -20.62 -22.90
CA ASP A 714 15.59 -20.08 -23.08
C ASP A 714 15.96 -19.17 -21.89
N TYR A 715 14.96 -18.47 -21.30
CA TYR A 715 15.08 -17.67 -20.07
C TYR A 715 13.99 -17.92 -19.04
N VAL A 716 14.37 -17.85 -17.75
CA VAL A 716 13.43 -17.68 -16.64
C VAL A 716 13.66 -16.29 -16.03
N VAL A 717 12.58 -15.51 -15.93
CA VAL A 717 12.57 -14.13 -15.46
C VAL A 717 11.86 -14.07 -14.11
N LYS A 718 12.45 -13.38 -13.13
CA LYS A 718 11.77 -12.98 -11.90
C LYS A 718 11.34 -11.53 -12.04
N VAL A 719 10.12 -11.22 -11.60
CA VAL A 719 9.48 -9.90 -11.65
C VAL A 719 8.71 -9.66 -10.37
N ASP A 720 8.65 -8.44 -9.84
CA ASP A 720 7.77 -8.10 -8.69
C ASP A 720 6.35 -7.69 -9.14
N ASP A 721 5.32 -7.92 -8.31
CA ASP A 721 3.91 -7.61 -8.67
C ASP A 721 3.53 -6.11 -8.64
N ASP A 722 4.49 -5.23 -8.34
CA ASP A 722 4.42 -3.79 -8.57
C ASP A 722 5.38 -3.27 -9.65
N SER A 723 5.84 -4.17 -10.54
CA SER A 723 6.42 -3.87 -11.84
C SER A 723 5.38 -3.94 -12.97
N PHE A 724 5.56 -3.11 -13.98
CA PHE A 724 4.81 -3.10 -15.24
C PHE A 724 5.77 -3.42 -16.39
N VAL A 725 5.48 -4.43 -17.20
CA VAL A 725 6.44 -5.02 -18.15
C VAL A 725 5.90 -5.04 -19.57
N MET A 726 6.60 -4.40 -20.50
CA MET A 726 6.29 -4.47 -21.93
C MET A 726 6.89 -5.77 -22.52
N LEU A 727 6.04 -6.76 -22.80
CA LEU A 727 6.50 -8.12 -23.12
C LEU A 727 7.33 -8.21 -24.40
N ALA A 728 6.95 -7.49 -25.46
CA ALA A 728 7.71 -7.42 -26.71
C ALA A 728 9.08 -6.73 -26.54
N GLU A 729 9.15 -5.74 -25.64
CA GLU A 729 10.40 -5.01 -25.33
C GLU A 729 11.37 -5.87 -24.52
N LEU A 730 10.84 -6.69 -23.61
CA LEU A 730 11.60 -7.68 -22.85
C LEU A 730 12.07 -8.83 -23.75
N GLU A 731 11.17 -9.47 -24.49
CA GLU A 731 11.50 -10.61 -25.35
C GLU A 731 12.51 -10.22 -26.43
N ALA A 732 12.33 -9.09 -27.13
CA ALA A 732 13.25 -8.67 -28.17
C ALA A 732 14.68 -8.44 -27.63
N ARG A 733 14.83 -7.89 -26.42
CA ARG A 733 16.16 -7.71 -25.79
C ARG A 733 16.76 -9.05 -25.40
N LEU A 734 16.00 -9.93 -24.74
CA LEU A 734 16.47 -11.27 -24.40
C LEU A 734 16.83 -12.09 -25.65
N ARG A 735 16.10 -11.93 -26.75
CA ARG A 735 16.37 -12.58 -28.05
C ARG A 735 17.70 -12.15 -28.64
N VAL A 736 17.98 -10.84 -28.69
CA VAL A 736 19.27 -10.32 -29.18
C VAL A 736 20.41 -10.86 -28.33
N GLU A 737 20.26 -10.85 -27.00
CA GLU A 737 21.27 -11.33 -26.08
C GLU A 737 21.50 -12.85 -26.17
N LEU A 738 20.46 -13.64 -26.46
CA LEU A 738 20.54 -15.09 -26.64
C LEU A 738 21.39 -15.50 -27.85
N HIS A 739 21.26 -14.77 -28.96
CA HIS A 739 21.95 -15.07 -30.22
C HIS A 739 23.22 -14.25 -30.44
N SER A 740 23.52 -13.28 -29.56
CA SER A 740 24.78 -12.53 -29.57
C SER A 740 25.99 -13.46 -29.42
N ASN A 741 27.02 -13.24 -30.23
CA ASN A 741 28.23 -14.06 -30.21
C ASN A 741 29.28 -13.44 -29.26
N PRO A 742 29.72 -14.11 -28.19
CA PRO A 742 30.62 -13.55 -27.18
C PRO A 742 32.00 -13.14 -27.73
N ASN A 743 32.39 -13.60 -28.93
CA ASN A 743 33.68 -13.33 -29.55
C ASN A 743 33.63 -12.33 -30.72
N LYS A 744 32.49 -11.66 -30.99
CA LYS A 744 32.45 -10.53 -31.92
C LYS A 744 32.77 -9.23 -31.15
N PRO A 745 33.88 -8.54 -31.43
CA PRO A 745 34.01 -7.14 -31.05
C PRO A 745 33.11 -6.32 -31.97
N ASP A 746 31.91 -5.97 -31.51
CA ASP A 746 31.13 -4.92 -32.17
C ASP A 746 31.89 -3.60 -32.01
N GLY A 747 32.40 -3.08 -33.13
CA GLY A 747 33.02 -1.77 -33.17
C GLY A 747 32.01 -0.73 -32.70
N THR A 748 32.36 -0.01 -31.62
CA THR A 748 31.56 0.96 -30.82
C THR A 748 30.99 0.48 -29.47
N ALA A 749 31.29 -0.73 -29.00
CA ALA A 749 31.18 -1.05 -27.56
C ALA A 749 32.44 -0.60 -26.78
N PRO A 750 32.33 0.02 -25.59
CA PRO A 750 33.48 0.30 -24.74
C PRO A 750 34.05 -0.98 -24.08
N PRO A 751 35.33 -0.98 -23.66
CA PRO A 751 36.09 -2.21 -23.50
C PRO A 751 35.72 -3.06 -22.28
N HIS A 752 35.79 -4.37 -22.49
CA HIS A 752 35.65 -5.42 -21.49
C HIS A 752 36.45 -5.15 -20.20
N SER A 753 35.81 -5.39 -19.05
CA SER A 753 36.43 -5.29 -17.73
C SER A 753 37.35 -6.48 -17.41
N SER A 754 38.47 -6.58 -18.12
CA SER A 754 39.58 -7.47 -17.78
C SER A 754 40.83 -6.63 -17.49
N LEU A 755 41.14 -6.37 -16.22
CA LEU A 755 42.43 -5.77 -15.86
C LEU A 755 42.99 -6.35 -14.56
N HIS A 756 44.04 -7.13 -14.78
CA HIS A 756 44.96 -7.67 -13.79
C HIS A 756 45.34 -6.69 -12.67
N SER A 757 45.38 -7.21 -11.45
CA SER A 757 46.16 -6.61 -10.36
C SER A 757 47.66 -6.74 -10.67
N SER A 758 48.36 -5.62 -10.86
CA SER A 758 49.82 -5.57 -11.03
C SER A 758 50.49 -4.76 -9.92
N VAL A 759 50.79 -5.41 -8.79
CA VAL A 759 51.57 -4.81 -7.69
C VAL A 759 52.59 -5.83 -7.16
N TYR A 760 53.87 -5.54 -7.45
CA TYR A 760 55.11 -6.19 -6.97
C TYR A 760 55.30 -7.71 -7.10
N ALA A 761 56.17 -8.11 -8.02
CA ALA A 761 56.98 -9.33 -7.90
C ALA A 761 58.37 -9.14 -8.55
N THR A 762 59.37 -8.81 -7.73
CA THR A 762 60.79 -8.92 -8.10
C THR A 762 61.24 -10.38 -8.08
N THR A 763 61.83 -10.82 -9.19
CA THR A 763 62.88 -11.85 -9.31
C THR A 763 62.98 -12.96 -8.24
N SER A 764 62.59 -14.20 -8.57
CA SER A 764 63.31 -15.43 -8.16
C SER A 764 62.92 -16.67 -8.98
N HIS A 765 63.79 -17.69 -8.97
CA HIS A 765 63.85 -18.85 -9.87
C HIS A 765 63.15 -20.14 -9.38
N LYS A 766 62.85 -21.06 -10.34
CA LYS A 766 62.74 -22.56 -10.23
C LYS A 766 61.56 -23.10 -9.36
N ALA A 767 60.87 -24.20 -9.68
CA ALA A 767 61.23 -25.43 -10.40
C ALA A 767 59.98 -26.22 -10.88
N ASN A 768 60.16 -27.21 -11.76
CA ASN A 768 59.13 -28.17 -12.18
C ASN A 768 58.80 -29.20 -11.08
N ILE A 769 57.52 -29.61 -10.97
CA ILE A 769 57.13 -31.00 -10.62
C ILE A 769 55.98 -31.44 -11.53
N THR A 770 56.17 -32.59 -12.19
CA THR A 770 55.21 -33.25 -13.08
C THR A 770 54.36 -34.26 -12.31
N THR A 771 53.04 -34.36 -12.53
CA THR A 771 52.30 -35.61 -12.22
C THR A 771 50.98 -35.76 -12.99
N LEU A 772 51.07 -36.47 -14.12
CA LEU A 772 50.13 -37.49 -14.64
C LEU A 772 48.60 -37.27 -14.48
N THR A 773 47.94 -36.89 -15.58
CA THR A 773 46.50 -37.14 -15.83
C THR A 773 46.32 -38.37 -16.73
N PRO A 774 45.38 -39.30 -16.44
CA PRO A 774 45.03 -40.38 -17.35
C PRO A 774 44.22 -39.89 -18.55
N TYR A 775 44.50 -40.50 -19.70
CA TYR A 775 43.81 -40.30 -20.98
C TYR A 775 42.31 -40.69 -20.90
N SER A 776 41.44 -39.90 -21.52
CA SER A 776 40.06 -40.30 -21.85
C SER A 776 39.76 -39.90 -23.29
N PRO A 777 39.29 -40.83 -24.15
CA PRO A 777 39.16 -40.60 -25.59
C PRO A 777 37.82 -39.97 -25.98
N GLY A 778 37.79 -39.31 -27.15
CA GLY A 778 36.55 -38.93 -27.84
C GLY A 778 36.25 -37.43 -27.81
N GLY A 779 36.80 -36.69 -28.78
CA GLY A 779 36.42 -35.30 -29.03
C GLY A 779 35.18 -35.20 -29.91
N SER A 780 34.17 -34.46 -29.46
CA SER A 780 33.10 -33.90 -30.30
C SER A 780 32.54 -32.63 -29.64
N LEU A 781 32.46 -31.56 -30.42
CA LEU A 781 31.90 -30.22 -30.13
C LEU A 781 31.35 -29.95 -28.71
N ARG A 782 32.15 -29.28 -27.87
CA ARG A 782 31.63 -28.49 -26.74
C ARG A 782 31.11 -27.14 -27.24
N SER A 783 29.89 -27.12 -27.76
CA SER A 783 29.09 -25.88 -27.81
C SER A 783 28.52 -25.66 -26.42
N SER A 784 28.99 -24.66 -25.69
CA SER A 784 28.45 -24.30 -24.36
C SER A 784 27.23 -23.42 -24.54
N ASP A 785 26.07 -23.87 -24.07
CA ASP A 785 24.85 -23.06 -24.04
C ASP A 785 25.10 -21.72 -23.30
N PRO A 786 24.48 -20.61 -23.73
CA PRO A 786 24.76 -19.29 -23.19
C PRO A 786 24.39 -19.19 -21.70
N MET A 787 25.30 -18.65 -20.88
CA MET A 787 25.08 -18.34 -19.46
C MET A 787 24.95 -16.83 -19.29
N ILE A 788 23.73 -16.33 -19.17
CA ILE A 788 23.41 -14.88 -19.20
C ILE A 788 22.64 -14.51 -17.94
N TYR A 789 23.02 -13.39 -17.32
CA TYR A 789 22.29 -12.72 -16.25
C TYR A 789 21.98 -11.29 -16.69
N TRP A 790 20.70 -10.99 -16.91
CA TRP A 790 20.22 -9.76 -17.55
C TRP A 790 19.29 -8.98 -16.61
N GLY A 791 19.39 -7.65 -16.56
CA GLY A 791 18.51 -6.78 -15.76
C GLY A 791 19.11 -5.38 -15.54
N TYR A 792 18.57 -4.60 -14.60
CA TYR A 792 19.15 -3.31 -14.22
C TYR A 792 20.34 -3.51 -13.26
N LEU A 793 21.57 -3.23 -13.70
CA LEU A 793 22.76 -3.46 -12.87
C LEU A 793 22.95 -2.35 -11.81
N VAL A 794 22.77 -2.70 -10.54
CA VAL A 794 23.11 -1.86 -9.38
C VAL A 794 24.53 -2.17 -8.92
N THR A 795 25.33 -1.11 -8.79
CA THR A 795 26.77 -1.16 -8.47
C THR A 795 27.13 -0.06 -7.48
N ASN A 796 27.70 -0.47 -6.34
CA ASN A 796 28.31 0.36 -5.32
C ASN A 796 29.63 -0.34 -4.88
N ARG A 797 30.52 0.38 -4.21
CA ARG A 797 31.83 -0.10 -3.69
C ARG A 797 31.81 -1.49 -3.03
N LEU A 798 30.69 -1.87 -2.40
CA LEU A 798 30.54 -3.15 -1.67
C LEU A 798 29.66 -4.18 -2.38
N HIS A 799 28.82 -3.76 -3.35
CA HIS A 799 27.74 -4.59 -3.89
C HIS A 799 27.57 -4.39 -5.40
N ARG A 800 27.43 -5.50 -6.13
CA ARG A 800 27.10 -5.57 -7.57
C ARG A 800 26.03 -6.63 -7.73
N PHE A 801 24.84 -6.26 -8.21
CA PHE A 801 23.66 -7.13 -8.36
C PHE A 801 22.70 -6.56 -9.42
N MET A 802 21.81 -7.38 -9.99
CA MET A 802 20.68 -6.85 -10.76
C MET A 802 19.57 -6.48 -9.78
N ALA A 803 18.90 -5.34 -9.98
CA ALA A 803 17.85 -4.86 -9.11
C ALA A 803 16.61 -5.78 -9.13
N GLY A 804 15.86 -5.79 -8.02
CA GLY A 804 14.84 -6.79 -7.75
C GLY A 804 13.60 -6.73 -8.65
N GLU A 805 13.31 -5.58 -9.26
CA GLU A 805 12.05 -5.35 -9.97
C GLU A 805 11.81 -6.28 -11.15
N LEU A 806 12.89 -6.61 -11.86
CA LEU A 806 12.93 -7.57 -12.94
C LEU A 806 14.38 -7.98 -13.24
N TYR A 807 14.63 -9.29 -13.32
CA TYR A 807 15.86 -9.83 -13.91
C TYR A 807 15.63 -11.22 -14.53
N ALA A 808 16.44 -11.54 -15.53
CA ALA A 808 16.37 -12.78 -16.30
C ALA A 808 17.67 -13.59 -16.17
N LEU A 809 17.52 -14.91 -16.06
CA LEU A 809 18.63 -15.86 -16.15
C LEU A 809 18.37 -16.82 -17.31
N SER A 810 19.40 -17.08 -18.12
CA SER A 810 19.29 -18.12 -19.15
C SER A 810 19.14 -19.50 -18.51
N TRP A 811 18.54 -20.44 -19.24
CA TRP A 811 18.24 -21.78 -18.74
C TRP A 811 19.45 -22.49 -18.12
N SER A 812 20.62 -22.39 -18.73
CA SER A 812 21.88 -22.99 -18.24
C SER A 812 22.27 -22.49 -16.85
N VAL A 813 21.98 -21.22 -16.54
CA VAL A 813 22.22 -20.65 -15.21
C VAL A 813 21.18 -21.16 -14.21
N VAL A 814 19.91 -21.27 -14.60
CA VAL A 814 18.81 -21.82 -13.78
C VAL A 814 19.05 -23.29 -13.42
N ASP A 815 19.43 -24.11 -14.41
CA ASP A 815 19.73 -25.53 -14.25
C ASP A 815 20.96 -25.75 -13.35
N TRP A 816 21.97 -24.88 -13.44
CA TRP A 816 23.11 -24.86 -12.51
C TRP A 816 22.70 -24.44 -11.09
N VAL A 817 21.99 -23.31 -10.93
CA VAL A 817 21.50 -22.78 -9.63
C VAL A 817 20.71 -23.84 -8.86
N ALA A 818 19.85 -24.61 -9.55
CA ALA A 818 19.05 -25.68 -8.94
C ALA A 818 19.87 -26.90 -8.45
N LYS A 819 21.00 -27.19 -9.10
CA LYS A 819 21.78 -28.42 -8.88
C LYS A 819 22.97 -28.21 -7.96
N ASP A 820 23.60 -27.04 -8.00
CA ASP A 820 24.85 -26.78 -7.28
C ASP A 820 24.66 -26.85 -5.75
N PRO A 821 25.42 -27.72 -5.05
CA PRO A 821 25.28 -27.86 -3.60
C PRO A 821 25.76 -26.64 -2.81
N ALA A 822 26.69 -25.83 -3.35
CA ALA A 822 27.18 -24.63 -2.66
C ALA A 822 26.10 -23.53 -2.61
N ILE A 823 25.27 -23.43 -3.66
CA ILE A 823 24.17 -22.46 -3.74
C ILE A 823 23.07 -22.77 -2.71
N LYS A 824 22.80 -24.05 -2.43
CA LYS A 824 21.79 -24.48 -1.44
C LYS A 824 22.08 -23.98 -0.02
N LEU A 825 23.34 -23.70 0.29
CA LEU A 825 23.78 -23.12 1.56
C LEU A 825 23.69 -21.58 1.60
N LEU A 826 23.38 -20.93 0.47
CA LEU A 826 23.43 -19.48 0.26
C LEU A 826 22.06 -18.89 -0.12
N THR A 827 21.00 -19.42 0.48
CA THR A 827 19.60 -19.10 0.14
C THR A 827 18.96 -18.02 1.02
N LYS A 828 19.62 -17.61 2.11
CA LYS A 828 19.10 -16.61 3.07
C LYS A 828 19.69 -15.22 2.82
N GLY A 829 18.85 -14.19 2.83
CA GLY A 829 19.22 -12.78 2.69
C GLY A 829 18.37 -12.07 1.63
N ALA A 830 18.69 -10.80 1.35
CA ALA A 830 18.06 -10.05 0.27
C ALA A 830 18.24 -10.77 -1.08
N GLU A 831 17.13 -10.95 -1.78
CA GLU A 831 16.90 -11.86 -2.90
C GLU A 831 17.80 -11.60 -4.12
N ASP A 832 17.76 -10.36 -4.60
CA ASP A 832 18.60 -9.74 -5.62
C ASP A 832 20.11 -9.93 -5.34
N LYS A 833 20.52 -9.67 -4.09
CA LYS A 833 21.91 -9.76 -3.63
C LYS A 833 22.37 -11.21 -3.45
N GLN A 834 21.49 -12.15 -3.05
CA GLN A 834 21.84 -13.57 -3.04
C GLN A 834 22.00 -14.11 -4.47
N THR A 835 21.09 -13.77 -5.38
CA THR A 835 21.20 -14.19 -6.78
C THR A 835 22.52 -13.71 -7.39
N ALA A 836 22.87 -12.45 -7.18
CA ALA A 836 24.15 -11.89 -7.60
C ALA A 836 25.37 -12.50 -6.89
N LYS A 837 25.23 -12.96 -5.64
CA LYS A 837 26.28 -13.71 -4.93
C LYS A 837 26.50 -15.08 -5.56
N TRP A 838 25.43 -15.78 -5.96
CA TRP A 838 25.55 -17.03 -6.70
C TRP A 838 26.31 -16.79 -8.00
N MET A 839 25.91 -15.82 -8.83
CA MET A 839 26.57 -15.56 -10.12
C MET A 839 28.09 -15.34 -9.99
N LYS A 840 28.54 -14.69 -8.92
CA LYS A 840 29.97 -14.47 -8.63
C LYS A 840 30.74 -15.74 -8.28
N LEU A 841 30.09 -16.80 -7.80
CA LEU A 841 30.73 -18.10 -7.55
C LEU A 841 31.06 -18.85 -8.84
N ARG A 842 30.31 -18.60 -9.92
CA ARG A 842 30.62 -19.14 -11.26
C ARG A 842 31.76 -18.39 -11.95
N GLY A 843 32.02 -17.14 -11.53
CA GLY A 843 33.05 -16.29 -12.13
C GLY A 843 32.69 -15.86 -13.55
N ASP A 844 33.69 -15.82 -14.42
CA ASP A 844 33.63 -15.17 -15.74
C ASP A 844 32.83 -15.94 -16.80
N GLU A 845 32.33 -17.15 -16.49
CA GLU A 845 31.42 -17.90 -17.39
C GLU A 845 30.06 -17.20 -17.55
N ILE A 846 29.64 -16.36 -16.60
CA ILE A 846 28.32 -15.70 -16.63
C ILE A 846 28.45 -14.31 -17.23
N ARG A 847 27.74 -14.09 -18.34
CA ARG A 847 27.65 -12.80 -19.03
C ARG A 847 26.62 -11.92 -18.33
N TRP A 848 27.11 -10.87 -17.64
CA TRP A 848 26.28 -9.86 -17.01
C TRP A 848 25.88 -8.81 -18.05
N VAL A 849 24.60 -8.70 -18.38
CA VAL A 849 24.07 -7.73 -19.34
C VAL A 849 23.18 -6.73 -18.62
N SER A 850 23.45 -5.44 -18.78
CA SER A 850 22.72 -4.39 -18.07
C SER A 850 21.82 -3.59 -19.00
N GLU A 851 20.56 -3.44 -18.59
CA GLU A 851 19.61 -2.49 -19.20
C GLU A 851 19.34 -1.36 -18.20
N ARG A 852 19.88 -0.17 -18.48
CA ARG A 852 19.83 1.01 -17.58
C ARG A 852 19.03 2.19 -18.11
N CYS A 853 18.71 2.20 -19.41
CA CYS A 853 17.91 3.28 -20.00
C CYS A 853 16.41 2.95 -19.92
N TRP A 854 16.06 1.68 -20.09
CA TRP A 854 14.67 1.27 -20.32
C TRP A 854 14.01 0.54 -19.12
N ILE A 855 14.67 0.53 -17.96
CA ILE A 855 14.15 0.05 -16.69
C ILE A 855 14.30 1.19 -15.67
N TYR A 856 13.19 1.67 -15.11
CA TYR A 856 13.15 2.82 -14.20
C TYR A 856 11.92 2.77 -13.27
N ASN A 857 11.89 3.64 -12.26
CA ASN A 857 10.78 3.75 -11.32
C ASN A 857 9.73 4.77 -11.79
N HIS A 858 8.46 4.54 -11.43
CA HIS A 858 7.32 5.37 -11.79
C HIS A 858 7.57 6.87 -11.54
N PRO A 859 7.19 7.79 -12.46
CA PRO A 859 7.57 9.21 -12.40
C PRO A 859 7.20 9.94 -11.09
N LYS A 860 6.17 9.46 -10.38
CA LYS A 860 5.70 10.01 -9.09
C LYS A 860 6.37 9.39 -7.84
N SER A 861 7.37 8.51 -8.00
CA SER A 861 7.95 7.74 -6.89
C SER A 861 8.97 8.50 -6.03
N GLY A 862 9.68 9.48 -6.61
CA GLY A 862 10.67 10.32 -5.90
C GLY A 862 12.01 9.62 -5.57
N THR A 863 12.26 8.44 -6.13
CA THR A 863 13.52 7.67 -5.95
C THR A 863 14.64 8.19 -6.87
N VAL A 864 15.89 7.76 -6.65
CA VAL A 864 17.02 8.08 -7.56
C VAL A 864 16.90 7.47 -8.97
N TYR A 865 16.01 6.49 -9.16
CA TYR A 865 15.73 5.82 -10.44
C TYR A 865 14.51 6.41 -11.17
N THR A 866 14.12 7.64 -10.86
CA THR A 866 12.87 8.26 -11.36
C THR A 866 13.14 9.26 -12.48
N HIS A 867 12.38 9.14 -13.56
CA HIS A 867 12.20 10.15 -14.61
C HIS A 867 10.79 10.00 -15.22
N GLY A 868 10.43 10.81 -16.22
CA GLY A 868 9.17 10.67 -16.94
C GLY A 868 9.08 9.36 -17.74
N PHE A 869 7.88 9.00 -18.19
CA PHE A 869 7.67 7.88 -19.10
C PHE A 869 8.47 8.12 -20.39
N LEU A 870 9.32 7.16 -20.74
CA LEU A 870 10.40 7.33 -21.71
C LEU A 870 10.10 6.61 -23.04
N PHE A 871 10.34 7.32 -24.14
CA PHE A 871 10.13 6.84 -25.51
C PHE A 871 11.39 7.01 -26.38
N PRO A 872 11.54 6.22 -27.46
CA PRO A 872 12.67 6.30 -28.39
C PRO A 872 12.97 7.71 -28.94
N SER A 873 11.93 8.49 -29.26
CA SER A 873 12.07 9.88 -29.72
C SER A 873 12.89 10.75 -28.76
N GLU A 874 12.53 10.76 -27.48
CA GLU A 874 13.24 11.53 -26.44
C GLU A 874 14.65 10.97 -26.19
N VAL A 875 14.85 9.66 -26.21
CA VAL A 875 16.21 9.09 -26.08
C VAL A 875 17.11 9.51 -27.26
N THR A 876 16.58 9.64 -28.47
CA THR A 876 17.33 10.22 -29.60
C THR A 876 17.58 11.71 -29.42
N ARG A 877 16.65 12.50 -28.87
CA ARG A 877 16.93 13.91 -28.50
C ARG A 877 18.05 14.01 -27.46
N VAL A 878 17.98 13.20 -26.40
CA VAL A 878 19.01 13.11 -25.36
C VAL A 878 20.36 12.75 -25.99
N LYS A 879 20.43 11.76 -26.88
CA LYS A 879 21.65 11.39 -27.61
C LYS A 879 22.21 12.54 -28.46
N ASN A 880 21.37 13.22 -29.24
CA ASN A 880 21.80 14.30 -30.13
C ASN A 880 22.25 15.55 -29.36
N ASN A 881 21.64 15.82 -28.21
CA ASN A 881 21.95 16.97 -27.35
C ASN A 881 23.09 16.67 -26.36
N PHE A 882 23.53 15.41 -26.22
CA PHE A 882 24.63 15.04 -25.34
C PHE A 882 25.96 15.49 -25.94
N VAL A 883 26.51 16.60 -25.43
CA VAL A 883 27.85 17.06 -25.80
C VAL A 883 28.86 15.92 -25.56
N PRO A 884 29.78 15.64 -26.50
CA PRO A 884 30.84 14.65 -26.30
C PRO A 884 31.79 15.12 -25.19
N HIS A 885 31.44 14.76 -23.96
CA HIS A 885 32.33 14.82 -22.81
C HIS A 885 33.49 13.84 -23.03
N PRO A 886 34.70 14.11 -22.51
CA PRO A 886 35.84 13.24 -22.74
C PRO A 886 35.51 11.81 -22.30
N ASP A 887 35.68 10.84 -23.21
CA ASP A 887 35.10 9.49 -23.10
C ASP A 887 35.31 8.85 -21.73
N LYS A 888 36.47 9.09 -21.10
CA LYS A 888 36.81 8.65 -19.74
C LYS A 888 35.76 8.99 -18.69
N ALA A 889 35.21 10.21 -18.69
CA ALA A 889 34.20 10.61 -17.71
C ALA A 889 32.88 9.84 -17.89
N LEU A 890 32.48 9.59 -19.15
CA LEU A 890 31.33 8.75 -19.47
C LEU A 890 31.63 7.28 -19.09
N GLN A 891 32.83 6.77 -19.38
CA GLN A 891 33.26 5.42 -18.98
C GLN A 891 33.28 5.23 -17.46
N ASP A 892 33.79 6.19 -16.68
CA ASP A 892 33.84 6.08 -15.22
C ASP A 892 32.43 6.03 -14.61
N VAL A 893 31.47 6.76 -15.19
CA VAL A 893 30.05 6.73 -14.79
C VAL A 893 29.36 5.43 -15.21
N LEU A 894 29.62 4.92 -16.43
CA LEU A 894 29.09 3.64 -16.91
C LEU A 894 29.64 2.46 -16.09
N ASN A 895 30.94 2.45 -15.81
CA ASN A 895 31.62 1.44 -14.99
C ASN A 895 31.27 1.54 -13.49
N SER A 896 30.70 2.68 -13.06
CA SER A 896 30.02 2.86 -11.78
C SER A 896 30.86 2.51 -10.54
N THR A 897 32.15 2.84 -10.58
CA THR A 897 32.95 3.07 -9.38
C THR A 897 32.86 4.54 -8.98
N PHE A 898 31.69 4.97 -8.48
CA PHE A 898 31.60 6.24 -7.75
C PHE A 898 32.37 6.12 -6.43
N VAL A 899 33.65 6.43 -6.52
CA VAL A 899 34.58 6.53 -5.39
C VAL A 899 34.19 7.78 -4.62
N VAL A 900 33.73 7.66 -3.36
CA VAL A 900 33.66 8.79 -2.41
C VAL A 900 34.92 9.66 -2.55
N GLY A 901 34.77 10.85 -3.12
CA GLY A 901 35.87 11.71 -3.61
C GLY A 901 35.76 12.15 -5.07
N SER A 902 34.98 11.46 -5.92
CA SER A 902 34.69 11.88 -7.30
C SER A 902 33.65 13.00 -7.34
N THR A 903 33.78 13.92 -8.29
CA THR A 903 32.79 14.98 -8.56
C THR A 903 31.41 14.38 -8.84
N PRO A 904 30.31 14.96 -8.32
CA PRO A 904 28.97 14.52 -8.67
C PRO A 904 28.73 14.67 -10.18
N PRO A 905 27.90 13.83 -10.81
CA PRO A 905 27.59 13.97 -12.22
C PRO A 905 26.95 15.35 -12.49
N PRO A 906 27.18 15.96 -13.67
CA PRO A 906 26.51 17.21 -14.04
C PRO A 906 24.99 17.08 -13.88
N SER A 907 24.33 18.11 -13.35
CA SER A 907 22.87 18.10 -13.11
C SER A 907 22.07 17.82 -14.40
N GLU A 908 22.60 18.24 -15.56
CA GLU A 908 22.07 17.94 -16.89
C GLU A 908 21.96 16.44 -17.20
N TRP A 909 22.84 15.59 -16.63
CA TRP A 909 22.83 14.15 -16.87
C TRP A 909 21.73 13.42 -16.10
N ALA A 910 21.24 14.04 -15.01
CA ALA A 910 20.16 13.56 -14.18
C ALA A 910 18.83 14.30 -14.41
N PHE A 911 18.83 15.35 -15.24
CA PHE A 911 17.66 16.18 -15.51
C PHE A 911 16.47 15.36 -16.02
N SER A 912 15.28 15.64 -15.47
CA SER A 912 14.00 15.17 -15.99
C SER A 912 13.05 16.36 -16.09
N SER A 913 12.30 16.40 -17.18
CA SER A 913 11.22 17.37 -17.45
C SER A 913 10.00 17.15 -16.55
N VAL A 914 9.85 15.95 -15.98
CA VAL A 914 8.67 15.49 -15.22
C VAL A 914 8.93 15.45 -13.72
N SER A 915 10.08 14.94 -13.27
CA SER A 915 10.35 14.68 -11.85
C SER A 915 11.67 15.30 -11.39
N THR A 916 11.67 15.90 -10.21
CA THR A 916 12.90 16.39 -9.56
C THR A 916 13.22 15.52 -8.36
N PHE A 917 14.47 15.05 -8.27
CA PHE A 917 14.91 14.17 -7.18
C PHE A 917 14.73 14.84 -5.80
N GLY A 918 14.24 14.07 -4.83
CA GLY A 918 13.91 14.57 -3.48
C GLY A 918 12.65 15.44 -3.39
N VAL A 919 12.00 15.78 -4.52
CA VAL A 919 10.81 16.61 -4.57
C VAL A 919 9.58 15.76 -4.92
N ARG A 920 8.47 15.98 -4.23
CA ARG A 920 7.19 15.33 -4.55
C ARG A 920 6.66 15.87 -5.88
N TYR A 921 6.28 14.98 -6.80
CA TYR A 921 5.65 15.37 -8.06
C TYR A 921 4.39 16.23 -7.83
N VAL A 922 4.32 17.34 -8.57
CA VAL A 922 3.18 18.23 -8.71
C VAL A 922 2.92 18.40 -10.22
N PRO A 923 1.67 18.42 -10.70
CA PRO A 923 1.38 18.73 -12.10
C PRO A 923 1.99 20.08 -12.53
N PRO A 924 2.42 20.23 -13.79
CA PRO A 924 3.10 21.43 -14.27
C PRO A 924 2.21 22.69 -14.28
N VAL A 925 0.89 22.48 -14.34
CA VAL A 925 -0.18 23.48 -14.21
C VAL A 925 -1.42 22.81 -13.58
N PRO A 926 -2.32 23.56 -12.92
CA PRO A 926 -3.58 23.03 -12.37
C PRO A 926 -4.58 22.60 -13.46
N ASP A 927 -5.68 21.97 -13.02
CA ASP A 927 -6.90 21.68 -13.78
C ASP A 927 -6.74 20.88 -15.10
N LEU A 928 -5.62 20.17 -15.26
CA LEU A 928 -5.42 19.23 -16.37
C LEU A 928 -6.47 18.10 -16.38
N THR A 929 -7.00 17.79 -17.56
CA THR A 929 -7.78 16.56 -17.76
C THR A 929 -6.95 15.32 -17.46
N ILE A 930 -7.60 14.17 -17.22
CA ILE A 930 -6.90 12.91 -16.90
C ILE A 930 -5.84 12.58 -17.96
N MET A 931 -6.18 12.66 -19.25
CA MET A 931 -5.24 12.36 -20.34
C MET A 931 -4.09 13.37 -20.42
N GLN A 932 -4.36 14.67 -20.30
CA GLN A 932 -3.32 15.70 -20.19
C GLN A 932 -2.40 15.47 -18.98
N SER A 933 -2.95 15.03 -17.84
CA SER A 933 -2.16 14.76 -16.62
C SER A 933 -1.25 13.54 -16.75
N ILE A 934 -1.59 12.58 -17.62
CA ILE A 934 -0.77 11.41 -17.94
C ILE A 934 0.31 11.79 -18.95
N GLU A 935 -0.02 12.61 -19.95
CA GLU A 935 0.96 13.14 -20.90
C GLU A 935 1.96 14.11 -20.22
N ALA A 936 1.54 14.83 -19.17
CA ALA A 936 2.42 15.59 -18.28
C ALA A 936 3.37 14.71 -17.43
N LEU A 937 3.25 13.37 -17.51
CA LEU A 937 4.22 12.42 -16.96
C LEU A 937 5.18 11.86 -18.02
N VAL A 938 5.06 12.26 -19.28
CA VAL A 938 5.92 11.83 -20.38
C VAL A 938 7.16 12.71 -20.45
N GLU A 939 8.33 12.08 -20.50
CA GLU A 939 9.63 12.76 -20.58
C GLU A 939 9.77 13.45 -21.94
N GLY A 940 10.09 14.75 -21.93
CA GLY A 940 10.26 15.56 -23.14
C GLY A 940 8.96 16.07 -23.80
N SER A 941 7.79 15.71 -23.28
CA SER A 941 6.50 16.20 -23.81
C SER A 941 6.33 17.71 -23.61
N GLU A 942 5.69 18.40 -24.56
CA GLU A 942 5.32 19.83 -24.38
C GLU A 942 4.50 20.00 -23.08
N MET A 943 3.66 19.02 -22.72
CA MET A 943 2.85 19.02 -21.50
C MET A 943 3.67 19.05 -20.20
N SER A 944 4.76 18.29 -20.09
CA SER A 944 5.60 18.27 -18.88
C SER A 944 6.47 19.53 -18.74
N THR A 945 6.73 20.23 -19.85
CA THR A 945 7.44 21.51 -19.87
C THR A 945 6.57 22.74 -19.54
N LEU A 946 5.25 22.59 -19.42
CA LEU A 946 4.35 23.71 -19.08
C LEU A 946 4.70 24.33 -17.71
N ARG A 947 4.45 25.63 -17.57
CA ARG A 947 4.64 26.40 -16.33
C ARG A 947 3.54 27.44 -16.24
N GLU A 948 3.11 27.79 -15.03
CA GLU A 948 2.15 28.87 -14.80
C GLU A 948 2.65 30.19 -15.41
N GLY A 949 1.78 30.91 -16.12
CA GLY A 949 2.12 32.16 -16.83
C GLY A 949 2.81 31.99 -18.19
N ASN A 950 3.06 30.77 -18.66
CA ASN A 950 3.56 30.52 -20.02
C ASN A 950 2.43 30.80 -21.06
N PRO A 951 2.71 31.46 -22.20
CA PRO A 951 1.71 31.65 -23.27
C PRO A 951 1.19 30.35 -23.91
N LYS A 952 1.88 29.21 -23.73
CA LYS A 952 1.40 27.89 -24.17
C LYS A 952 0.31 27.36 -23.24
N THR A 953 -0.91 27.18 -23.76
CA THR A 953 -2.00 26.54 -23.00
C THR A 953 -1.89 25.01 -22.97
N PRO A 954 -2.56 24.33 -22.01
CA PRO A 954 -2.62 22.87 -21.97
C PRO A 954 -3.22 22.23 -23.23
N GLU A 955 -4.16 22.92 -23.89
CA GLU A 955 -4.81 22.46 -25.13
C GLU A 955 -3.83 22.49 -26.30
N TYR A 956 -3.03 23.57 -26.38
CA TYR A 956 -1.99 23.73 -27.40
C TYR A 956 -0.90 22.67 -27.26
N ALA A 957 -0.40 22.45 -26.04
CA ALA A 957 0.60 21.43 -25.77
C ALA A 957 0.06 20.00 -25.99
N TRP A 958 -1.21 19.75 -25.61
CA TRP A 958 -1.88 18.47 -25.87
C TRP A 958 -2.07 18.18 -27.37
N ALA A 959 -2.48 19.18 -28.16
CA ALA A 959 -2.68 19.04 -29.60
C ALA A 959 -1.38 18.69 -30.34
N ARG A 960 -0.24 19.21 -29.84
CA ARG A 960 1.10 19.04 -30.42
C ARG A 960 1.93 17.90 -29.82
N ARG A 961 1.35 17.10 -28.91
CA ARG A 961 2.00 15.88 -28.40
C ARG A 961 2.41 14.97 -29.56
N GLU A 962 3.47 14.19 -29.39
CA GLU A 962 3.83 13.16 -30.37
C GLU A 962 2.79 12.04 -30.36
N GLY A 963 2.35 11.58 -31.53
CA GLY A 963 1.65 10.31 -31.68
C GLY A 963 2.59 9.14 -31.40
N ARG A 964 2.03 7.95 -31.15
CA ARG A 964 2.82 6.74 -30.81
C ARG A 964 3.83 6.39 -31.90
N ARG A 965 3.48 6.56 -33.19
CA ARG A 965 4.39 6.29 -34.32
C ARG A 965 5.62 7.19 -34.28
N THR A 966 5.45 8.47 -33.94
CA THR A 966 6.55 9.43 -33.76
C THR A 966 7.40 9.09 -32.53
N ARG A 967 6.75 8.81 -31.38
CA ARG A 967 7.43 8.38 -30.14
C ARG A 967 8.35 7.17 -30.38
N TYR A 968 7.86 6.21 -31.16
CA TYR A 968 8.57 4.99 -31.51
C TYR A 968 9.43 5.08 -32.79
N GLN A 969 9.51 6.25 -33.44
CA GLN A 969 10.28 6.46 -34.68
C GLN A 969 9.92 5.47 -35.80
N GLY A 970 8.65 5.07 -35.88
CA GLY A 970 8.16 4.06 -36.82
C GLY A 970 8.67 2.63 -36.57
N LYS A 971 9.36 2.36 -35.45
CA LYS A 971 9.86 1.03 -35.07
C LYS A 971 8.86 0.31 -34.16
N ARG A 972 8.84 -1.02 -34.25
CA ARG A 972 7.99 -1.89 -33.43
C ARG A 972 8.40 -1.95 -31.95
N VAL A 973 9.71 -1.93 -31.67
CA VAL A 973 10.28 -2.07 -30.32
C VAL A 973 11.49 -1.14 -30.15
N GLY A 974 12.00 -1.02 -28.93
CA GLY A 974 13.12 -0.17 -28.53
C GLY A 974 12.79 0.90 -27.50
N GLY A 975 11.57 0.89 -26.94
CA GLY A 975 11.14 1.77 -25.86
C GLY A 975 11.29 1.15 -24.47
N THR A 976 10.51 1.67 -23.51
CA THR A 976 10.48 1.23 -22.10
C THR A 976 10.23 -0.27 -21.97
N VAL A 977 11.06 -0.98 -21.19
CA VAL A 977 10.86 -2.40 -20.84
C VAL A 977 10.06 -2.53 -19.55
N VAL A 978 10.48 -1.81 -18.49
CA VAL A 978 9.90 -1.91 -17.15
C VAL A 978 9.69 -0.55 -16.51
N VAL A 979 8.51 -0.34 -15.93
CA VAL A 979 8.27 0.70 -14.93
C VAL A 979 8.00 0.02 -13.59
N HIS A 980 8.79 0.35 -12.57
CA HIS A 980 8.70 -0.26 -11.24
C HIS A 980 8.28 0.76 -10.15
N PHE A 981 8.21 0.31 -8.90
CA PHE A 981 7.81 1.06 -7.71
C PHE A 981 6.36 1.55 -7.80
N ILE A 982 5.49 0.76 -8.43
CA ILE A 982 4.08 1.11 -8.65
C ILE A 982 3.27 0.81 -7.38
N LYS A 983 3.62 1.48 -6.27
CA LYS A 983 3.07 1.22 -4.92
C LYS A 983 1.56 1.50 -4.79
N LYS A 984 0.91 2.08 -5.80
CA LYS A 984 -0.54 2.37 -5.84
C LYS A 984 -1.18 1.82 -7.11
N ASN A 985 -2.38 1.25 -7.01
CA ASN A 985 -3.14 0.77 -8.18
C ASN A 985 -3.37 1.90 -9.21
N MET A 986 -3.57 3.15 -8.77
CA MET A 986 -3.68 4.31 -9.66
C MET A 986 -2.44 4.53 -10.53
N TRP A 987 -1.23 4.37 -9.99
CA TRP A 987 0.02 4.50 -10.77
C TRP A 987 0.14 3.38 -11.82
N TYR A 988 -0.49 2.23 -11.56
CA TYR A 988 -0.58 1.12 -12.51
C TYR A 988 -1.45 1.50 -13.71
N LEU A 989 -2.59 2.16 -13.46
CA LEU A 989 -3.48 2.68 -14.49
C LEU A 989 -2.85 3.87 -15.24
N GLU A 990 -2.15 4.77 -14.55
CA GLU A 990 -1.36 5.84 -15.18
C GLU A 990 -0.32 5.28 -16.16
N THR A 991 0.42 4.23 -15.74
CA THR A 991 1.39 3.53 -16.59
C THR A 991 0.73 2.78 -17.75
N THR A 992 -0.43 2.15 -17.51
CA THR A 992 -1.25 1.48 -18.54
C THR A 992 -1.64 2.49 -19.63
N LEU A 993 -2.21 3.63 -19.24
CA LEU A 993 -2.66 4.67 -20.16
C LEU A 993 -1.50 5.35 -20.90
N ALA A 994 -0.32 5.45 -20.27
CA ALA A 994 0.87 6.02 -20.90
C ALA A 994 1.55 5.11 -21.93
N LEU A 995 1.61 3.78 -21.68
CA LEU A 995 2.43 2.84 -22.47
C LEU A 995 1.61 1.90 -23.39
N LEU A 996 0.36 1.61 -23.05
CA LEU A 996 -0.50 0.69 -23.81
C LEU A 996 -1.54 1.40 -24.67
N GLU A 997 -2.09 2.51 -24.18
CA GLU A 997 -3.10 3.32 -24.88
C GLU A 997 -2.46 4.45 -25.72
N GLY A 998 -3.30 5.29 -26.31
CA GLY A 998 -2.92 6.44 -27.13
C GLY A 998 -3.02 6.21 -28.64
N ASP A 999 -2.97 7.31 -29.38
CA ASP A 999 -3.18 7.35 -30.83
C ASP A 999 -1.86 7.09 -31.59
N GLU A 1000 -1.91 6.47 -32.78
CA GLU A 1000 -0.71 6.29 -33.61
C GLU A 1000 -0.15 7.62 -34.12
N PHE A 1001 -1.04 8.57 -34.43
CA PHE A 1001 -0.74 9.93 -34.82
C PHE A 1001 -1.46 10.88 -33.86
N SER A 1002 -0.87 12.03 -33.54
CA SER A 1002 -1.60 13.10 -32.86
C SER A 1002 -2.43 13.93 -33.85
N GLY A 1003 -3.40 14.69 -33.35
CA GLY A 1003 -4.24 15.54 -34.21
C GLY A 1003 -3.45 16.59 -35.02
N ALA A 1004 -2.23 16.96 -34.58
CA ALA A 1004 -1.32 17.80 -35.37
C ALA A 1004 -0.54 17.02 -36.45
N GLU A 1005 -0.35 15.70 -36.28
CA GLU A 1005 0.31 14.80 -37.23
C GLU A 1005 -0.67 14.24 -38.28
N ASP A 1006 -1.96 14.13 -37.96
CA ASP A 1006 -3.03 13.73 -38.90
C ASP A 1006 -3.28 14.77 -40.00
N LEU A 1007 -3.22 16.07 -39.66
CA LEU A 1007 -3.49 17.18 -40.57
C LEU A 1007 -2.69 17.10 -41.89
N PRO A 1008 -1.34 16.96 -41.89
CA PRO A 1008 -0.59 16.82 -43.14
C PRO A 1008 -0.91 15.52 -43.88
N GLN A 1009 -1.44 14.47 -43.24
CA GLN A 1009 -1.67 13.17 -43.88
C GLN A 1009 -2.96 13.10 -44.72
N GLN A 1010 -3.95 13.95 -44.43
CA GLN A 1010 -5.17 14.06 -45.26
C GLN A 1010 -4.87 14.61 -46.67
N ASP A 1011 -3.89 15.49 -46.83
CA ASP A 1011 -3.53 16.05 -48.14
C ASP A 1011 -2.84 15.03 -49.07
N TRP A 1012 -2.04 14.10 -48.52
CA TRP A 1012 -1.40 13.03 -49.32
C TRP A 1012 -2.41 12.05 -49.92
N HIS A 1013 -3.55 11.82 -49.26
CA HIS A 1013 -4.61 10.95 -49.79
C HIS A 1013 -5.57 11.66 -50.77
N ARG A 1014 -5.42 12.98 -51.01
CA ARG A 1014 -6.21 13.74 -51.98
C ARG A 1014 -5.46 14.12 -53.27
N GLY A 1015 -4.12 14.04 -53.28
CA GLY A 1015 -3.26 14.47 -54.39
C GLY A 1015 -2.85 13.36 -55.35
N GLY A 1016 -3.77 12.83 -56.15
CA GLY A 1016 -3.44 11.89 -57.23
C GLY A 1016 -2.96 12.60 -58.52
N PHE A 1017 -1.82 12.14 -59.06
CA PHE A 1017 -1.23 12.45 -60.38
C PHE A 1017 -0.53 13.82 -60.59
N GLY A 1018 0.80 13.77 -60.72
CA GLY A 1018 1.64 14.86 -61.23
C GLY A 1018 3.14 14.53 -61.19
N ASN A 1019 3.78 14.29 -62.36
CA ASN A 1019 5.20 13.90 -62.45
C ASN A 1019 6.14 15.11 -62.20
N PRO A 1020 7.40 14.92 -61.74
CA PRO A 1020 8.20 15.99 -61.14
C PRO A 1020 9.01 16.82 -62.15
N GLY A 1021 9.21 18.11 -61.84
CA GLY A 1021 9.96 19.03 -62.71
C GLY A 1021 10.52 20.28 -62.04
N SER A 1022 11.82 20.23 -61.71
CA SER A 1022 12.76 21.36 -61.65
C SER A 1022 12.77 22.40 -60.49
N ARG A 1023 13.95 22.46 -59.85
CA ARG A 1023 14.80 23.65 -59.58
C ARG A 1023 14.38 24.83 -58.65
N LEU A 1024 15.30 25.03 -57.70
CA LEU A 1024 15.96 26.29 -57.27
C LEU A 1024 15.29 27.25 -56.28
N VAL A 1025 15.94 27.36 -55.11
CA VAL A 1025 16.53 28.58 -54.52
C VAL A 1025 15.71 29.88 -54.56
N GLY A 1026 15.34 30.39 -53.38
CA GLY A 1026 14.89 31.77 -53.19
C GLY A 1026 14.84 32.15 -51.71
N SER A 1027 15.51 33.24 -51.34
CA SER A 1027 15.63 33.75 -49.96
C SER A 1027 14.78 35.01 -49.77
N GLY A 1028 14.44 35.36 -48.51
CA GLY A 1028 14.22 36.77 -48.13
C GLY A 1028 12.95 37.11 -47.34
N SER A 1029 13.12 37.29 -46.03
CA SER A 1029 12.62 38.42 -45.21
C SER A 1029 11.34 39.19 -45.63
N ALA A 1030 10.36 39.28 -44.72
CA ALA A 1030 10.07 40.52 -43.97
C ALA A 1030 8.87 40.38 -42.99
N GLU A 1031 9.07 40.80 -41.73
CA GLU A 1031 8.04 41.31 -40.81
C GLU A 1031 7.67 42.78 -41.20
N PRO A 1032 6.61 43.45 -40.65
CA PRO A 1032 6.04 43.26 -39.30
C PRO A 1032 4.50 43.34 -39.11
N GLU A 1033 4.10 42.95 -37.89
CA GLU A 1033 2.91 43.30 -37.07
C GLU A 1033 2.66 44.84 -36.89
N PRO A 1034 1.64 45.32 -36.14
CA PRO A 1034 0.27 44.81 -35.84
C PRO A 1034 -0.83 45.91 -35.92
N LEU A 1035 -2.10 45.59 -35.54
CA LEU A 1035 -2.98 46.34 -34.58
C LEU A 1035 -4.48 46.03 -34.78
N GLY A 1036 -5.28 46.02 -33.68
CA GLY A 1036 -6.74 46.28 -33.73
C GLY A 1036 -7.64 45.35 -32.91
N VAL A 1037 -8.22 45.86 -31.81
CA VAL A 1037 -9.02 45.12 -30.81
C VAL A 1037 -10.52 45.50 -30.89
N HIS A 1038 -11.41 44.50 -31.11
CA HIS A 1038 -12.86 44.40 -30.72
C HIS A 1038 -13.83 45.60 -31.01
N PRO A 1039 -15.17 45.54 -30.72
CA PRO A 1039 -16.05 44.44 -30.25
C PRO A 1039 -17.37 44.18 -31.06
N LEU A 1040 -18.09 43.13 -30.64
CA LEU A 1040 -19.57 42.91 -30.60
C LEU A 1040 -20.53 43.55 -31.65
N ASP A 1041 -21.41 42.73 -32.22
CA ASP A 1041 -22.87 42.98 -32.24
C ASP A 1041 -23.69 41.68 -32.51
N SER A 1042 -25.03 41.75 -32.39
CA SER A 1042 -25.93 40.61 -32.13
C SER A 1042 -26.88 40.15 -33.27
N ASP A 1043 -27.55 39.02 -32.99
CA ASP A 1043 -28.91 38.63 -33.40
C ASP A 1043 -29.24 37.85 -34.71
N ALA A 1044 -30.33 37.08 -34.56
CA ALA A 1044 -31.32 36.63 -35.56
C ALA A 1044 -31.04 35.42 -36.50
N SER A 1045 -31.32 34.22 -35.98
CA SER A 1045 -32.42 33.33 -36.47
C SER A 1045 -33.04 33.56 -37.87
N SER A 1046 -33.04 32.54 -38.76
CA SER A 1046 -34.25 31.78 -39.21
C SER A 1046 -34.07 30.97 -40.53
N ALA A 1047 -34.97 29.98 -40.73
CA ALA A 1047 -35.27 29.19 -41.95
C ALA A 1047 -34.13 28.33 -42.57
N VAL A 1048 -34.23 27.02 -42.82
CA VAL A 1048 -35.30 26.14 -43.39
C VAL A 1048 -35.59 26.38 -44.88
N GLU A 1049 -35.05 25.52 -45.77
CA GLU A 1049 -35.89 24.69 -46.65
C GLU A 1049 -35.14 23.48 -47.24
N VAL A 1050 -35.88 22.59 -47.92
CA VAL A 1050 -35.49 21.22 -48.31
C VAL A 1050 -35.78 20.96 -49.80
N LYS A 1051 -34.82 20.37 -50.53
CA LYS A 1051 -34.99 19.33 -51.59
C LYS A 1051 -33.60 19.03 -52.21
N ALA A 1052 -33.11 17.81 -52.38
CA ALA A 1052 -33.68 16.52 -52.77
C ALA A 1052 -33.82 16.32 -54.30
N GLU A 1053 -32.79 15.71 -54.89
CA GLU A 1053 -32.70 14.96 -56.15
C GLU A 1053 -31.32 14.25 -56.12
N GLY A 1054 -31.11 13.00 -56.52
CA GLY A 1054 -32.03 11.92 -56.88
C GLY A 1054 -31.28 10.83 -57.68
N THR A 1055 -31.58 9.53 -57.45
CA THR A 1055 -31.34 8.39 -58.39
C THR A 1055 -29.89 8.09 -58.86
N SER A 1056 -29.44 6.87 -59.16
CA SER A 1056 -30.01 5.51 -59.11
C SER A 1056 -28.98 4.46 -59.62
N ILE A 1057 -29.03 3.20 -59.13
CA ILE A 1057 -28.72 1.95 -59.89
C ILE A 1057 -27.20 1.79 -60.28
N SER A 1058 -26.52 0.64 -60.41
CA SER A 1058 -26.78 -0.82 -60.53
C SER A 1058 -25.55 -1.64 -60.09
N VAL A 1059 -25.70 -2.72 -59.31
CA VAL A 1059 -25.54 -4.17 -59.70
C VAL A 1059 -24.11 -4.75 -59.72
N SER A 1060 -23.96 -5.92 -59.06
CA SER A 1060 -22.88 -6.95 -59.14
C SER A 1060 -21.45 -6.53 -58.73
N THR A 1061 -20.67 -7.36 -58.03
CA THR A 1061 -20.84 -8.79 -57.65
C THR A 1061 -20.25 -9.05 -56.27
#